data_AF-A0A9P5C2H5-F1
#
_entry.id   AF-A0A9P5C2H5-F1
#
_cell.length_a   1.000
_cell.length_b   1.000
_cell.length_c   1.000
_cell.angle_alpha   90.00
_cell.angle_beta   90.00
_cell.angle_gamma   90.00
#
_symmetry.space_group_name_H-M   'P 1'
#
loop_
_entity.id
_entity.type
_entity.pdbx_description
1 polymer ?
#
loop_
_entity_poly.entity_id
_entity_poly.type
_entity_poly.pdbx_seq_one_letter_code
_entity_poly.pdbx_strand_id
1 'polypeptide(L)'
;MSKRPLSPLPPVTAVTDYKCLDFEAWKAQQATLASDDNADSGCVYHPSTEDLPDHIWYSLDDQLLNQKLVQMCNDLGRPVFNCNVDDPEITDLVRALGRAKKTPRAKTVNIAVVGNQGVGKSSTINALLNRDLVDASASSSACTAFATIIEHKAGAADDTDRSDLKVTFLDLYEIRDFVEEQIKRYADVYIADEDDNDAEMEHVTEDESVDEDADEPVFDADVSDSDFSDASESPVANKKKHKKVSKTLQAGADTAEQFFRIIFNAHRDQAKEAELQEWLNRPDLEDGSFLEHCVKVASQHLAQIQAEEQGNVEYKDVKDTQLQDVRDHATNMWALVKAVTILTGSVLLRNGIRFMDLPGYGDLNQTRSAVVNEYRRKANFEMIVAKSDRYLTKTDEDRFLHRAIRHHEAKNVFLVLNKADSCLETPQSQVVRMLRTEVEEPFTTISRYLPSARASKGEDKDDVQRYRRYLIKEAQMAAGRRECDRICHKMQKKGVQVFSVSSARYLDWLDPDIEDHPLDVEGTGIPALRRSLLMLPAEANYENLRYHVRETVADVEDKVSRLLMKFNNDVDVANMHRHLLNYLPTLGTNLRSLALTAPHDLITEAWTDATKSEIAKGMEKLLKSYPEGDIAYHTFWLLLRNNGFATHGKCKSKNLNNELLQTYKDTIKKWRYRTMPKGKNVSIQLNAPVKATLREIGLRLQEASSDPELKRLVGDALKKLTRRIEQVKANLQEQLNAAVMENYRYFTTEDDIKCPIARELKNAYARINVIRMDERPKHRRGIYKQQRAELINTVTDENDGKPPLVDAISAQVKTRQCELWQAVEEEFIASVLDHFDEFAQALAELLENETYMLEAHRVIREQLAHQLVGFSKDLQTVRDQLAELDSRRAVKRARIVEIKKEVIEWR
;
A
#
# COMPACT_ATOMS: atom_id res chain seq x y z
N MET A 1 14.04 -23.76 6.80
CA MET A 1 13.81 -23.02 8.06
C MET A 1 12.53 -22.22 7.88
N SER A 2 11.47 -22.53 8.63
CA SER A 2 10.19 -21.82 8.49
C SER A 2 10.37 -20.37 8.93
N LYS A 3 10.06 -19.40 8.05
CA LYS A 3 9.88 -18.01 8.46
C LYS A 3 8.85 -18.00 9.58
N ARG A 4 9.31 -17.76 10.81
CA ARG A 4 8.41 -17.43 11.91
C ARG A 4 7.70 -16.14 11.49
N PRO A 5 6.39 -16.00 11.71
CA PRO A 5 5.73 -14.72 11.53
C PRO A 5 6.50 -13.69 12.36
N LEU A 6 6.77 -12.52 11.75
CA LEU A 6 7.31 -11.34 12.43
C LEU A 6 6.71 -11.30 13.84
N SER A 7 7.55 -11.47 14.85
CA SER A 7 7.13 -11.29 16.23
C SER A 7 6.44 -9.92 16.30
N PRO A 8 5.25 -9.80 16.91
CA PRO A 8 4.68 -8.48 17.14
C PRO A 8 5.78 -7.62 17.76
N LEU A 9 6.07 -6.48 17.14
CA LEU A 9 6.98 -5.48 17.68
C LEU A 9 6.62 -5.34 19.17
N PRO A 10 7.61 -5.32 20.08
CA PRO A 10 7.29 -5.13 21.49
C PRO A 10 6.39 -3.89 21.58
N PRO A 11 5.25 -3.97 22.29
CA PRO A 11 4.46 -2.78 22.54
C PRO A 11 5.41 -1.75 23.11
N VAL A 12 5.36 -0.53 22.55
CA VAL A 12 6.06 0.63 23.09
C VAL A 12 5.83 0.57 24.59
N THR A 13 6.88 0.26 25.33
CA THR A 13 6.84 0.21 26.78
C THR A 13 6.38 1.59 27.20
N ALA A 14 5.22 1.67 27.84
CA ALA A 14 4.78 2.88 28.50
C ALA A 14 5.96 3.39 29.32
N VAL A 15 6.53 4.52 28.90
CA VAL A 15 7.54 5.24 29.67
C VAL A 15 6.78 5.81 30.87
N THR A 16 6.62 4.98 31.89
CA THR A 16 6.09 5.37 33.18
C THR A 16 7.25 5.91 33.99
N ASP A 17 7.51 7.20 33.84
CA ASP A 17 8.14 8.05 34.86
C ASP A 17 7.62 9.48 34.66
N TYR A 18 6.34 9.68 34.97
CA TYR A 18 5.76 11.02 35.01
C TYR A 18 6.36 11.79 36.20
N LYS A 19 7.25 12.74 35.95
CA LYS A 19 7.75 13.69 36.96
C LYS A 19 7.18 15.07 36.68
N CYS A 20 5.95 15.32 37.10
CA CYS A 20 5.44 16.69 37.20
C CYS A 20 6.29 17.44 38.22
N LEU A 21 6.93 18.53 37.81
CA LEU A 21 7.87 19.27 38.65
C LEU A 21 7.11 20.07 39.73
N ASP A 22 7.61 20.03 40.96
CA ASP A 22 7.21 20.99 41.98
C ASP A 22 7.72 22.40 41.62
N PHE A 23 7.27 23.41 42.38
CA PHE A 23 7.57 24.80 42.06
C PHE A 23 9.08 25.10 42.08
N GLU A 24 9.83 24.54 43.03
CA GLU A 24 11.28 24.77 43.17
C GLU A 24 12.07 24.11 42.05
N ALA A 25 11.74 22.87 41.69
CA ALA A 25 12.38 22.15 40.59
C ALA A 25 12.04 22.76 39.23
N TRP A 26 10.81 23.22 39.02
CA TRP A 26 10.42 23.96 37.82
C TRP A 26 11.19 25.27 37.70
N LYS A 27 11.30 26.03 38.81
CA LYS A 27 12.05 27.30 38.83
C LYS A 27 13.54 27.09 38.59
N ALA A 28 14.13 26.04 39.14
CA ALA A 28 15.52 25.67 38.86
C ALA A 28 15.73 25.32 37.38
N GLN A 29 14.79 24.59 36.76
CA GLN A 29 14.84 24.27 35.34
C GLN A 29 14.74 25.53 34.45
N GLN A 30 13.82 26.45 34.77
CA GLN A 30 13.68 27.73 34.06
C GLN A 30 14.92 28.61 34.20
N ALA A 31 15.56 28.62 35.39
CA ALA A 31 16.80 29.35 35.62
C ALA A 31 18.00 28.73 34.86
N THR A 32 17.99 27.41 34.64
CA THR A 32 19.02 26.71 33.85
C THR A 32 18.85 27.03 32.36
N LEU A 33 17.61 26.98 31.86
CA LEU A 33 17.25 27.39 30.49
C LEU A 33 17.64 28.85 30.22
N ALA A 34 17.35 29.76 31.16
CA ALA A 34 17.73 31.17 31.06
C ALA A 34 19.25 31.43 31.16
N SER A 35 20.04 30.48 31.67
CA SER A 35 21.51 30.58 31.71
C SER A 35 22.19 30.00 30.48
N ASP A 36 21.53 29.07 29.78
CA ASP A 36 21.97 28.49 28.51
C ASP A 36 21.62 29.38 27.29
N ASP A 37 20.80 30.43 27.47
CA ASP A 37 20.49 31.45 26.44
C ASP A 37 21.73 32.21 25.90
N ASN A 38 22.91 32.04 26.51
CA ASN A 38 24.18 32.56 25.99
C ASN A 38 25.06 31.50 25.28
N ALA A 39 24.59 30.26 25.11
CA ALA A 39 25.35 29.17 24.52
C ALA A 39 24.52 28.15 23.70
N ASP A 40 23.56 28.60 22.87
CA ASP A 40 23.41 28.14 21.47
C ASP A 40 22.22 28.87 20.84
N SER A 41 22.48 29.69 19.83
CA SER A 41 21.43 30.26 18.99
C SER A 41 20.89 29.17 18.06
N GLY A 42 19.61 28.82 18.22
CA GLY A 42 18.82 28.05 17.24
C GLY A 42 19.24 26.59 17.06
N CYS A 43 18.75 25.69 17.91
CA CYS A 43 18.94 24.26 17.70
C CYS A 43 17.95 23.75 16.62
N VAL A 44 18.21 24.12 15.36
CA VAL A 44 17.48 23.59 14.21
C VAL A 44 17.60 22.08 14.23
N TYR A 45 16.46 21.41 14.30
CA TYR A 45 16.46 19.95 14.35
C TYR A 45 16.91 19.39 13.00
N HIS A 46 17.98 18.57 13.01
CA HIS A 46 18.46 17.88 11.83
C HIS A 46 18.02 16.41 11.87
N PRO A 47 17.08 15.97 11.02
CA PRO A 47 16.59 14.59 11.04
C PRO A 47 17.66 13.51 10.80
N SER A 48 18.82 13.88 10.23
CA SER A 48 19.97 12.99 10.08
C SER A 48 20.59 12.55 11.41
N THR A 49 20.29 13.24 12.53
CA THR A 49 20.76 12.87 13.86
C THR A 49 19.85 11.85 14.55
N GLU A 50 18.75 11.41 13.92
CA GLU A 50 17.88 10.39 14.48
C GLU A 50 18.55 9.02 14.55
N ASP A 51 18.41 8.36 15.70
CA ASP A 51 18.86 6.98 15.86
C ASP A 51 18.03 6.03 14.99
N LEU A 52 18.73 5.28 14.14
CA LEU A 52 18.13 4.20 13.38
C LEU A 52 17.64 3.07 14.32
N PRO A 53 16.64 2.27 13.89
CA PRO A 53 16.17 1.15 14.69
C PRO A 53 17.26 0.14 15.07
N ASP A 54 17.09 -0.50 16.21
CA ASP A 54 17.97 -1.58 16.69
C ASP A 54 17.83 -2.85 15.83
N HIS A 55 18.50 -2.87 14.68
CA HIS A 55 18.51 -3.97 13.74
C HIS A 55 19.88 -4.09 13.04
N ILE A 56 20.33 -5.33 12.74
CA ILE A 56 21.63 -5.57 12.11
C ILE A 56 21.78 -4.77 10.82
N TRP A 57 20.73 -4.78 9.99
CA TRP A 57 20.66 -4.01 8.74
C TRP A 57 21.13 -2.55 8.88
N TYR A 58 20.77 -1.86 9.97
CA TYR A 58 21.13 -0.45 10.18
C TYR A 58 22.49 -0.26 10.85
N SER A 59 23.00 -1.30 11.53
CA SER A 59 24.35 -1.29 12.09
C SER A 59 25.44 -1.60 11.06
N LEU A 60 25.05 -2.05 9.86
CA LEU A 60 25.96 -2.34 8.77
C LEU A 60 26.40 -1.02 8.11
N ASP A 61 27.70 -0.89 7.87
CA ASP A 61 28.21 0.09 6.93
C ASP A 61 28.02 -0.45 5.51
N ASP A 62 26.81 -0.26 4.98
CA ASP A 62 26.44 -0.72 3.64
C ASP A 62 27.38 -0.13 2.57
N GLN A 63 27.86 1.11 2.74
CA GLN A 63 28.77 1.73 1.77
C GLN A 63 30.12 1.03 1.77
N LEU A 64 30.73 0.81 2.95
CA LEU A 64 32.00 0.11 3.07
C LEU A 64 31.90 -1.34 2.59
N LEU A 65 30.81 -2.03 2.94
CA LEU A 65 30.56 -3.41 2.48
C LEU A 65 30.42 -3.47 0.95
N ASN A 66 29.64 -2.56 0.36
CA ASN A 66 29.48 -2.46 -1.09
C ASN A 66 30.82 -2.16 -1.78
N GLN A 67 31.61 -1.21 -1.26
CA GLN A 67 32.93 -0.89 -1.79
C GLN A 67 33.86 -2.09 -1.73
N LYS A 68 33.89 -2.82 -0.60
CA LYS A 68 34.70 -4.02 -0.44
C LYS A 68 34.29 -5.12 -1.42
N LEU A 69 32.99 -5.40 -1.57
CA LEU A 69 32.49 -6.39 -2.54
C LEU A 69 32.84 -6.01 -3.99
N VAL A 70 32.68 -4.73 -4.35
CA VAL A 70 33.04 -4.22 -5.68
C VAL A 70 34.54 -4.34 -5.93
N GLN A 71 35.36 -3.96 -4.95
CA GLN A 71 36.82 -4.05 -5.04
C GLN A 71 37.26 -5.51 -5.22
N MET A 72 36.79 -6.42 -4.38
CA MET A 72 37.09 -7.86 -4.48
C MET A 72 36.75 -8.41 -5.87
N CYS A 73 35.56 -8.09 -6.40
CA CYS A 73 35.14 -8.55 -7.72
C CYS A 73 35.91 -7.87 -8.86
N ASN A 74 36.32 -6.62 -8.71
CA ASN A 74 37.16 -5.94 -9.68
C ASN A 74 38.55 -6.58 -9.75
N ASP A 75 39.17 -6.79 -8.58
CA ASP A 75 40.51 -7.35 -8.46
C ASP A 75 40.60 -8.77 -9.03
N LEU A 76 39.61 -9.63 -8.72
CA LEU A 76 39.50 -10.96 -9.31
C LEU A 76 39.25 -10.91 -10.83
N GLY A 77 38.49 -9.93 -11.32
CA GLY A 77 38.15 -9.80 -12.74
C GLY A 77 39.23 -9.15 -13.61
N ARG A 78 40.25 -8.49 -13.04
CA ARG A 78 41.32 -7.79 -13.80
C ARG A 78 41.95 -8.63 -14.92
N PRO A 79 42.32 -9.92 -14.71
CA PRO A 79 42.93 -10.75 -15.77
C PRO A 79 42.02 -10.92 -16.97
N VAL A 80 40.71 -10.98 -16.72
CA VAL A 80 39.68 -11.23 -17.72
C VAL A 80 39.32 -9.95 -18.46
N PHE A 81 39.19 -8.82 -17.76
CA PHE A 81 38.86 -7.54 -18.40
C PHE A 81 39.95 -7.01 -19.33
N ASN A 82 41.22 -7.37 -19.07
CA ASN A 82 42.36 -6.94 -19.87
C ASN A 82 42.59 -7.82 -21.11
N CYS A 83 42.00 -9.01 -21.16
CA CYS A 83 42.14 -9.95 -22.26
C CYS A 83 40.85 -9.95 -23.08
N ASN A 84 40.90 -9.43 -24.32
CA ASN A 84 39.74 -9.41 -25.21
C ASN A 84 39.54 -10.79 -25.88
N VAL A 85 39.25 -11.81 -25.07
CA VAL A 85 39.03 -13.19 -25.49
C VAL A 85 37.53 -13.44 -25.59
N ASP A 86 37.07 -13.79 -26.79
CA ASP A 86 35.68 -14.15 -27.06
C ASP A 86 35.45 -15.64 -26.73
N ASP A 87 35.24 -15.93 -25.45
CA ASP A 87 34.96 -17.26 -24.94
C ASP A 87 33.68 -17.26 -24.07
N PRO A 88 32.78 -18.24 -24.22
CA PRO A 88 31.54 -18.33 -23.45
C PRO A 88 31.76 -18.46 -21.92
N GLU A 89 32.74 -19.26 -21.48
CA GLU A 89 33.00 -19.48 -20.05
C GLU A 89 33.54 -18.20 -19.39
N ILE A 90 34.41 -17.49 -20.11
CA ILE A 90 34.93 -16.19 -19.72
C ILE A 90 33.82 -15.13 -19.67
N THR A 91 32.95 -15.09 -20.69
CA THR A 91 31.79 -14.19 -20.73
C THR A 91 30.85 -14.45 -19.55
N ASP A 92 30.65 -15.70 -19.18
CA ASP A 92 29.82 -16.09 -18.04
C ASP A 92 30.46 -15.75 -16.69
N LEU A 93 31.78 -15.84 -16.57
CA LEU A 93 32.48 -15.32 -15.40
C LEU A 93 32.33 -13.80 -15.29
N VAL A 94 32.48 -13.05 -16.39
CA VAL A 94 32.27 -11.59 -16.41
C VAL A 94 30.84 -11.24 -15.97
N ARG A 95 29.85 -11.98 -16.46
CA ARG A 95 28.45 -11.81 -16.04
C ARG A 95 28.25 -12.11 -14.56
N ALA A 96 28.85 -13.18 -14.05
CA ALA A 96 28.80 -13.54 -12.63
C ALA A 96 29.45 -12.46 -11.73
N LEU A 97 30.62 -11.95 -12.13
CA LEU A 97 31.27 -10.82 -11.47
C LEU A 97 30.39 -9.57 -11.50
N GLY A 98 29.74 -9.29 -12.62
CA GLY A 98 28.78 -8.19 -12.75
C GLY A 98 27.58 -8.31 -11.81
N ARG A 99 27.08 -9.53 -11.59
CA ARG A 99 26.02 -9.80 -10.59
C ARG A 99 26.56 -9.65 -9.17
N ALA A 100 27.70 -10.24 -8.84
CA ALA A 100 28.31 -10.18 -7.50
C ALA A 100 28.62 -8.73 -7.05
N LYS A 101 29.02 -7.85 -7.98
CA LYS A 101 29.24 -6.41 -7.73
C LYS A 101 27.98 -5.65 -7.34
N LYS A 102 26.80 -6.08 -7.81
CA LYS A 102 25.54 -5.39 -7.60
C LYS A 102 24.84 -5.99 -6.38
N THR A 103 24.91 -5.31 -5.24
CA THR A 103 24.16 -5.74 -4.07
C THR A 103 22.65 -5.68 -4.31
N PRO A 104 21.88 -6.57 -3.66
CA PRO A 104 20.43 -6.61 -3.84
C PRO A 104 19.81 -5.28 -3.45
N ARG A 105 18.88 -4.78 -4.29
CA ARG A 105 18.08 -3.62 -3.91
C ARG A 105 17.21 -3.95 -2.70
N ALA A 106 16.98 -2.95 -1.87
CA ALA A 106 16.03 -3.04 -0.77
C ALA A 106 14.66 -3.48 -1.30
N LYS A 107 14.01 -4.40 -0.58
CA LYS A 107 12.67 -4.86 -0.90
C LYS A 107 11.70 -3.70 -0.73
N THR A 108 10.97 -3.37 -1.78
CA THR A 108 9.96 -2.32 -1.72
C THR A 108 8.75 -2.78 -0.91
N VAL A 109 8.35 -1.95 0.06
CA VAL A 109 7.15 -2.09 0.89
C VAL A 109 6.22 -0.93 0.58
N ASN A 110 5.08 -1.24 -0.03
CA ASN A 110 4.07 -0.27 -0.42
C ASN A 110 3.14 0.04 0.78
N ILE A 111 3.05 1.31 1.17
CA ILE A 111 2.18 1.80 2.24
C ILE A 111 1.11 2.72 1.64
N ALA A 112 -0.16 2.30 1.69
CA ALA A 112 -1.29 3.15 1.33
C ALA A 112 -1.68 4.03 2.52
N VAL A 113 -1.70 5.36 2.34
CA VAL A 113 -2.12 6.31 3.37
C VAL A 113 -3.56 6.75 3.09
N VAL A 114 -4.44 6.56 4.06
CA VAL A 114 -5.88 6.83 3.92
C VAL A 114 -6.44 7.53 5.15
N GLY A 115 -7.53 8.28 5.00
CA GLY A 115 -8.11 9.07 6.08
C GLY A 115 -9.01 10.20 5.56
N ASN A 116 -9.89 10.70 6.43
CA ASN A 116 -10.83 11.77 6.07
C ASN A 116 -10.10 13.07 5.64
N GLN A 117 -10.82 13.98 5.01
CA GLN A 117 -10.27 15.31 4.70
C GLN A 117 -9.93 16.07 5.99
N GLY A 118 -8.84 16.84 5.99
CA GLY A 118 -8.43 17.66 7.14
C GLY A 118 -7.91 16.91 8.37
N VAL A 119 -7.65 15.60 8.27
CA VAL A 119 -7.00 14.81 9.34
C VAL A 119 -5.47 14.91 9.34
N GLY A 120 -4.89 15.52 8.30
CA GLY A 120 -3.44 15.74 8.17
C GLY A 120 -2.66 14.58 7.53
N LYS A 121 -3.22 13.88 6.54
CA LYS A 121 -2.53 12.79 5.80
C LYS A 121 -1.22 13.27 5.16
N SER A 122 -1.32 14.29 4.31
CA SER A 122 -0.20 14.86 3.58
C SER A 122 0.82 15.49 4.53
N SER A 123 0.35 16.15 5.61
CA SER A 123 1.21 16.64 6.69
C SER A 123 1.99 15.50 7.38
N THR A 124 1.36 14.35 7.64
CA THR A 124 2.05 13.18 8.22
C THR A 124 3.11 12.62 7.27
N ILE A 125 2.83 12.57 5.96
CA ILE A 125 3.81 12.12 4.95
C ILE A 125 4.99 13.11 4.90
N ASN A 126 4.72 14.41 4.85
CA ASN A 126 5.76 15.43 4.83
C ASN A 126 6.62 15.37 6.10
N ALA A 127 6.00 15.23 7.27
CA ALA A 127 6.71 15.06 8.54
C ALA A 127 7.59 13.79 8.54
N LEU A 128 7.08 12.67 8.01
CA LEU A 128 7.88 11.43 7.91
C LEU A 128 9.09 11.57 6.99
N LEU A 129 8.95 12.36 5.91
CA LEU A 129 9.99 12.59 4.90
C LEU A 129 10.86 13.82 5.18
N ASN A 130 10.52 14.60 6.21
CA ASN A 130 11.16 15.87 6.59
C ASN A 130 11.12 16.95 5.51
N ARG A 131 10.15 16.86 4.60
CA ARG A 131 10.10 17.67 3.37
C ARG A 131 8.68 17.94 2.95
N ASP A 132 8.43 19.15 2.44
CA ASP A 132 7.12 19.56 1.95
C ASP A 132 6.91 19.10 0.49
N LEU A 133 6.57 17.82 0.32
CA LEU A 133 6.43 17.18 -0.99
C LEU A 133 4.97 17.11 -1.46
N VAL A 134 4.07 16.97 -0.49
CA VAL A 134 2.62 16.83 -0.72
C VAL A 134 1.90 18.00 -0.07
N ASP A 135 0.87 18.54 -0.70
CA ASP A 135 0.23 19.77 -0.25
C ASP A 135 -0.59 19.49 1.02
N ALA A 136 -0.26 20.19 2.10
CA ALA A 136 -0.90 20.08 3.40
C ALA A 136 -2.03 21.11 3.62
N SER A 137 -2.30 21.99 2.65
CA SER A 137 -3.30 23.06 2.77
C SER A 137 -4.72 22.51 2.94
N ALA A 138 -5.48 23.10 3.87
CA ALA A 138 -6.83 22.66 4.22
C ALA A 138 -7.93 23.21 3.29
N SER A 139 -7.56 23.92 2.20
CA SER A 139 -8.52 24.55 1.29
C SER A 139 -9.41 23.51 0.62
N SER A 140 -10.71 23.73 0.76
CA SER A 140 -11.79 22.76 0.70
C SER A 140 -12.17 22.24 -0.69
N SER A 141 -11.33 22.35 -1.72
CA SER A 141 -11.76 22.03 -3.10
C SER A 141 -10.94 21.04 -3.93
N ALA A 142 -9.67 20.67 -3.67
CA ALA A 142 -8.93 19.97 -4.75
C ALA A 142 -7.83 18.92 -4.46
N CYS A 143 -7.26 18.76 -3.25
CA CYS A 143 -5.84 18.33 -3.22
C CYS A 143 -5.51 16.82 -3.42
N THR A 144 -6.45 15.92 -3.70
CA THR A 144 -6.13 14.52 -4.09
C THR A 144 -7.05 14.04 -5.20
N ALA A 145 -7.05 14.74 -6.34
CA ALA A 145 -7.81 14.30 -7.50
C ALA A 145 -7.36 12.91 -8.02
N PHE A 146 -6.08 12.56 -7.81
CA PHE A 146 -5.45 11.31 -8.21
C PHE A 146 -4.52 10.77 -7.11
N ALA A 147 -4.05 9.53 -7.25
CA ALA A 147 -3.09 8.93 -6.33
C ALA A 147 -1.70 9.57 -6.48
N THR A 148 -1.05 9.92 -5.36
CA THR A 148 0.33 10.42 -5.36
C THR A 148 1.26 9.35 -4.79
N ILE A 149 2.23 8.90 -5.58
CA ILE A 149 3.18 7.84 -5.21
C ILE A 149 4.52 8.48 -4.91
N ILE A 150 5.12 8.18 -3.76
CA ILE A 150 6.44 8.71 -3.39
C ILE A 150 7.42 7.55 -3.23
N GLU A 151 8.49 7.57 -4.00
CA GLU A 151 9.49 6.50 -4.05
C GLU A 151 10.92 7.04 -4.18
N HIS A 152 11.90 6.15 -3.95
CA HIS A 152 13.31 6.52 -3.90
C HIS A 152 13.90 6.85 -5.28
N LYS A 153 14.50 8.03 -5.40
CA LYS A 153 15.33 8.41 -6.55
C LYS A 153 16.73 7.79 -6.40
N ALA A 154 17.10 6.90 -7.30
CA ALA A 154 18.40 6.24 -7.27
C ALA A 154 19.55 7.26 -7.35
N GLY A 155 20.45 7.24 -6.36
CA GLY A 155 21.60 8.16 -6.29
C GLY A 155 21.30 9.52 -5.66
N ALA A 156 20.06 9.78 -5.21
CA ALA A 156 19.75 10.98 -4.44
C ALA A 156 20.30 10.89 -3.02
N ALA A 157 20.74 12.02 -2.47
CA ALA A 157 21.08 12.15 -1.05
C ALA A 157 19.81 12.16 -0.19
N ASP A 158 19.92 11.74 1.08
CA ASP A 158 18.77 11.64 1.98
C ASP A 158 18.15 13.01 2.32
N ASP A 159 18.93 14.08 2.18
CA ASP A 159 18.64 15.49 2.46
C ASP A 159 18.49 16.35 1.19
N THR A 160 18.36 15.73 0.02
CA THR A 160 18.14 16.45 -1.26
C THR A 160 16.91 17.36 -1.16
N ASP A 161 16.95 18.52 -1.83
CA ASP A 161 15.81 19.43 -2.02
C ASP A 161 15.21 19.32 -3.44
N ARG A 162 15.63 18.29 -4.19
CA ARG A 162 15.25 18.08 -5.59
C ARG A 162 14.64 16.72 -5.83
N SER A 163 13.62 16.68 -6.67
CA SER A 163 12.81 15.50 -6.96
C SER A 163 12.54 15.38 -8.46
N ASP A 164 12.32 14.16 -8.94
CA ASP A 164 11.77 13.94 -10.28
C ASP A 164 10.27 13.65 -10.16
N LEU A 165 9.46 14.16 -11.08
CA LEU A 165 8.02 13.92 -11.13
C LEU A 165 7.67 13.20 -12.41
N LYS A 166 6.77 12.23 -12.30
CA LYS A 166 6.22 11.50 -13.43
C LYS A 166 4.70 11.51 -13.35
N VAL A 167 4.05 12.10 -14.34
CA VAL A 167 2.59 12.05 -14.44
C VAL A 167 2.20 10.84 -15.29
N THR A 168 1.31 10.01 -14.74
CA THR A 168 0.73 8.87 -15.44
C THR A 168 -0.70 9.21 -15.81
N PHE A 169 -1.04 9.14 -17.10
CA PHE A 169 -2.40 9.37 -17.59
C PHE A 169 -3.24 8.10 -17.57
N LEU A 170 -4.55 8.27 -17.56
CA LEU A 170 -5.54 7.20 -17.74
C LEU A 170 -5.46 6.64 -19.16
N ASP A 171 -5.70 5.33 -19.31
CA ASP A 171 -5.87 4.75 -20.64
C ASP A 171 -7.26 5.04 -21.22
N LEU A 172 -7.47 4.74 -22.51
CA LEU A 172 -8.74 5.04 -23.19
C LEU A 172 -9.93 4.26 -22.61
N TYR A 173 -9.71 3.07 -22.05
CA TYR A 173 -10.77 2.29 -21.41
C TYR A 173 -11.18 2.92 -20.08
N GLU A 174 -10.19 3.34 -19.28
CA GLU A 174 -10.41 4.05 -18.03
C GLU A 174 -11.12 5.38 -18.28
N ILE A 175 -10.67 6.17 -19.27
CA ILE A 175 -11.32 7.43 -19.65
C ILE A 175 -12.79 7.19 -20.03
N ARG A 176 -13.07 6.13 -20.81
CA ARG A 176 -14.44 5.78 -21.20
C ARG A 176 -15.33 5.50 -19.98
N ASP A 177 -14.85 4.72 -19.02
CA ASP A 177 -15.58 4.44 -17.77
C ASP A 177 -15.84 5.75 -16.98
N PHE A 178 -14.84 6.63 -16.87
CA PHE A 178 -14.97 7.92 -16.19
C PHE A 178 -15.98 8.84 -16.88
N VAL A 179 -15.91 8.96 -18.20
CA VAL A 179 -16.85 9.77 -19.02
C VAL A 179 -18.27 9.24 -18.86
N GLU A 180 -18.48 7.92 -18.94
CA GLU A 180 -19.80 7.31 -18.76
C GLU A 180 -20.41 7.67 -17.40
N GLU A 181 -19.61 7.67 -16.33
CA GLU A 181 -20.07 8.08 -15.01
C GLU A 181 -20.36 9.59 -14.91
N GLN A 182 -19.51 10.45 -15.49
CA GLN A 182 -19.75 11.90 -15.46
C GLN A 182 -20.99 12.30 -16.26
N ILE A 183 -21.28 11.61 -17.38
CA ILE A 183 -22.51 11.85 -18.15
C ILE A 183 -23.73 11.58 -17.27
N LYS A 184 -23.76 10.46 -16.53
CA LYS A 184 -24.86 10.10 -15.63
C LYS A 184 -25.07 11.16 -14.54
N ARG A 185 -23.98 11.67 -13.95
CA ARG A 185 -24.05 12.72 -12.91
C ARG A 185 -24.60 14.04 -13.42
N TYR A 186 -24.18 14.44 -14.61
CA TYR A 186 -24.67 15.66 -15.24
C TYR A 186 -26.16 15.52 -15.60
N ALA A 187 -26.54 14.36 -16.16
CA ALA A 187 -27.92 14.03 -16.49
C ALA A 187 -28.86 14.02 -15.27
N ASP A 188 -28.39 13.55 -14.11
CA ASP A 188 -29.19 13.50 -12.87
C ASP A 188 -29.71 14.88 -12.42
N VAL A 189 -29.03 15.97 -12.79
CA VAL A 189 -29.40 17.34 -12.38
C VAL A 189 -30.07 18.12 -13.51
N TYR A 190 -29.55 18.01 -14.73
CA TYR A 190 -29.93 18.90 -15.83
C TYR A 190 -30.90 18.27 -16.85
N ILE A 191 -31.14 16.95 -16.80
CA ILE A 191 -32.00 16.22 -17.73
C ILE A 191 -33.21 15.57 -17.03
N ALA A 192 -33.20 15.49 -15.69
CA ALA A 192 -34.30 14.87 -14.94
C ALA A 192 -35.64 15.63 -15.11
N ASP A 193 -36.70 14.90 -15.48
CA ASP A 193 -38.04 15.43 -15.77
C ASP A 193 -38.70 16.14 -14.57
N GLU A 194 -39.58 17.11 -14.86
CA GLU A 194 -40.30 17.94 -13.88
C GLU A 194 -41.12 17.14 -12.83
N ASP A 195 -41.49 15.89 -13.10
CA ASP A 195 -42.33 15.02 -12.25
C ASP A 195 -41.56 14.18 -11.21
N ASP A 196 -40.22 14.09 -11.30
CA ASP A 196 -39.39 13.36 -10.31
C ASP A 196 -39.12 14.21 -9.05
N ASN A 197 -39.31 15.54 -9.13
CA ASN A 197 -39.07 16.49 -8.05
C ASN A 197 -40.26 16.67 -7.08
N ASP A 198 -41.47 16.19 -7.44
CA ASP A 198 -42.64 16.31 -6.56
C ASP A 198 -42.57 15.35 -5.35
N ALA A 199 -41.72 14.31 -5.42
CA ALA A 199 -41.42 13.44 -4.27
C ALA A 199 -40.53 14.12 -3.20
N GLU A 200 -39.82 15.20 -3.54
CA GLU A 200 -39.09 16.03 -2.57
C GLU A 200 -40.00 17.03 -1.85
N MET A 201 -41.19 17.34 -2.40
CA MET A 201 -42.07 18.40 -1.88
C MET A 201 -43.11 17.93 -0.84
N GLU A 202 -43.44 16.64 -0.74
CA GLU A 202 -44.51 16.20 0.17
C GLU A 202 -44.12 16.04 1.65
N HIS A 203 -42.84 16.18 2.03
CA HIS A 203 -42.44 16.16 3.44
C HIS A 203 -41.27 17.12 3.75
N VAL A 204 -41.53 18.42 3.60
CA VAL A 204 -40.92 19.44 4.46
C VAL A 204 -42.01 19.93 5.42
N THR A 205 -42.40 19.07 6.36
CA THR A 205 -42.99 19.54 7.62
C THR A 205 -41.85 19.54 8.63
N GLU A 206 -41.54 20.74 9.10
CA GLU A 206 -40.67 21.00 10.24
C GLU A 206 -41.14 20.14 11.43
N ASP A 207 -40.36 19.12 11.77
CA ASP A 207 -40.31 18.60 13.15
C ASP A 207 -38.97 19.04 13.73
N GLU A 208 -38.90 20.32 14.09
CA GLU A 208 -38.04 20.76 15.18
C GLU A 208 -38.68 20.27 16.48
N SER A 209 -38.33 19.05 16.91
CA SER A 209 -38.47 18.69 18.32
C SER A 209 -37.24 19.18 19.06
N VAL A 210 -37.45 20.27 19.78
CA VAL A 210 -36.62 20.84 20.84
C VAL A 210 -35.95 19.75 21.69
N ASP A 211 -34.63 19.72 21.68
CA ASP A 211 -33.83 19.46 22.87
C ASP A 211 -32.88 20.66 23.02
N GLU A 212 -33.31 21.60 23.86
CA GLU A 212 -32.47 22.64 24.42
C GLU A 212 -31.36 21.98 25.25
N ASP A 213 -30.11 22.09 24.79
CA ASP A 213 -28.98 22.49 25.63
C ASP A 213 -27.83 22.92 24.70
N ALA A 214 -27.69 24.24 24.59
CA ALA A 214 -26.71 24.93 23.79
C ALA A 214 -25.31 24.86 24.40
N ASP A 215 -24.32 24.62 23.53
CA ASP A 215 -23.02 25.29 23.59
C ASP A 215 -22.57 25.44 22.12
N GLU A 216 -22.90 26.59 21.53
CA GLU A 216 -22.39 27.00 20.22
C GLU A 216 -20.86 27.15 20.28
N PRO A 217 -20.10 26.66 19.28
CA PRO A 217 -18.74 27.12 19.09
C PRO A 217 -18.79 28.56 18.55
N VAL A 218 -18.32 29.50 19.36
CA VAL A 218 -17.95 30.86 18.95
C VAL A 218 -16.93 30.75 17.82
N PHE A 219 -17.38 30.96 16.59
CA PHE A 219 -16.49 31.28 15.48
C PHE A 219 -16.15 32.76 15.62
N ASP A 220 -14.93 33.05 16.08
CA ASP A 220 -14.35 34.37 15.93
C ASP A 220 -14.28 34.70 14.44
N ALA A 221 -15.04 35.74 14.09
CA ALA A 221 -14.99 36.40 12.81
C ALA A 221 -13.76 37.30 12.76
N ASP A 222 -12.87 37.02 11.81
CA ASP A 222 -12.24 38.03 10.95
C ASP A 222 -11.23 37.34 10.01
N VAL A 223 -11.75 36.80 8.91
CA VAL A 223 -11.01 36.74 7.64
C VAL A 223 -12.00 37.13 6.56
N SER A 224 -11.78 38.30 5.97
CA SER A 224 -12.51 38.79 4.82
C SER A 224 -12.35 37.82 3.65
N ASP A 225 -13.42 37.10 3.32
CA ASP A 225 -13.61 36.41 2.04
C ASP A 225 -13.76 37.46 0.93
N SER A 226 -12.63 38.08 0.58
CA SER A 226 -12.48 38.88 -0.61
C SER A 226 -11.19 38.42 -1.28
N ASP A 227 -11.29 37.37 -2.10
CA ASP A 227 -10.48 37.16 -3.30
C ASP A 227 -10.91 35.86 -4.02
N PHE A 228 -12.18 35.84 -4.45
CA PHE A 228 -12.62 35.16 -5.69
C PHE A 228 -14.00 35.72 -6.07
N SER A 229 -14.03 37.04 -6.28
CA SER A 229 -15.07 37.70 -7.07
C SER A 229 -14.39 38.60 -8.07
N ASP A 230 -13.50 38.04 -8.89
CA ASP A 230 -13.20 38.70 -10.15
C ASP A 230 -14.29 38.29 -11.14
N ALA A 231 -15.02 39.31 -11.56
CA ALA A 231 -16.24 39.18 -12.35
C ALA A 231 -15.89 38.75 -13.78
N SER A 232 -16.08 37.48 -14.08
CA SER A 232 -16.55 37.09 -15.41
C SER A 232 -18.00 36.65 -15.28
N GLU A 233 -18.91 37.58 -15.52
CA GLU A 233 -20.31 37.24 -15.85
C GLU A 233 -20.29 36.23 -16.99
N SER A 234 -20.71 35.00 -16.68
CA SER A 234 -20.88 33.95 -17.68
C SER A 234 -22.04 34.38 -18.59
N PRO A 235 -21.88 34.46 -19.94
CA PRO A 235 -23.00 34.74 -20.82
C PRO A 235 -23.78 33.43 -21.05
N VAL A 236 -24.53 32.97 -20.03
CA VAL A 236 -25.36 31.76 -20.15
C VAL A 236 -26.82 32.15 -20.18
N ALA A 237 -27.28 32.59 -21.35
CA ALA A 237 -28.68 32.80 -21.66
C ALA A 237 -29.35 31.46 -21.99
N ASN A 238 -29.80 30.72 -20.96
CA ASN A 238 -30.93 29.76 -20.95
C ASN A 238 -30.83 28.64 -19.88
N LYS A 239 -30.31 28.91 -18.67
CA LYS A 239 -30.60 28.01 -17.54
C LYS A 239 -32.05 28.23 -17.07
N LYS A 240 -32.99 27.36 -17.47
CA LYS A 240 -34.31 27.27 -16.79
C LYS A 240 -34.05 26.99 -15.32
N LYS A 241 -34.41 27.92 -14.43
CA LYS A 241 -34.29 27.75 -12.98
C LYS A 241 -35.25 26.64 -12.51
N HIS A 242 -34.73 25.43 -12.28
CA HIS A 242 -35.46 24.37 -11.56
C HIS A 242 -35.22 24.43 -10.04
N LYS A 243 -36.15 23.85 -9.27
CA LYS A 243 -36.35 23.86 -7.80
C LYS A 243 -35.12 23.40 -6.97
N LYS A 244 -35.19 23.51 -5.63
CA LYS A 244 -34.15 23.17 -4.62
C LYS A 244 -33.53 21.76 -4.79
N VAL A 245 -32.58 21.60 -5.71
CA VAL A 245 -31.75 20.39 -5.83
C VAL A 245 -30.84 20.26 -4.59
N SER A 246 -30.63 19.04 -4.10
CA SER A 246 -29.67 18.78 -3.01
C SER A 246 -28.29 19.35 -3.34
N LYS A 247 -27.68 20.11 -2.42
CA LYS A 247 -26.32 20.68 -2.58
C LYS A 247 -25.28 19.63 -3.01
N THR A 248 -25.46 18.36 -2.63
CA THR A 248 -24.59 17.25 -3.01
C THR A 248 -24.71 16.86 -4.49
N LEU A 249 -25.93 16.83 -5.04
CA LEU A 249 -26.13 16.50 -6.46
C LEU A 249 -25.63 17.62 -7.36
N GLN A 250 -25.93 18.87 -7.01
CA GLN A 250 -25.46 20.04 -7.73
C GLN A 250 -23.92 20.06 -7.82
N ALA A 251 -23.23 19.88 -6.69
CA ALA A 251 -21.77 19.80 -6.66
C ALA A 251 -21.21 18.66 -7.53
N GLY A 252 -21.92 17.53 -7.61
CA GLY A 252 -21.54 16.41 -8.49
C GLY A 252 -21.68 16.73 -9.98
N ALA A 253 -22.74 17.44 -10.37
CA ALA A 253 -22.96 17.87 -11.75
C ALA A 253 -21.99 19.00 -12.16
N ASP A 254 -21.69 19.92 -11.26
CA ASP A 254 -20.69 20.98 -11.49
C ASP A 254 -19.29 20.36 -11.67
N THR A 255 -18.96 19.32 -10.89
CA THR A 255 -17.71 18.55 -11.07
C THR A 255 -17.67 17.83 -12.42
N ALA A 256 -18.80 17.27 -12.88
CA ALA A 256 -18.90 16.63 -14.18
C ALA A 256 -18.74 17.65 -15.33
N GLU A 257 -19.33 18.84 -15.22
CA GLU A 257 -19.14 19.92 -16.19
C GLU A 257 -17.66 20.34 -16.28
N GLN A 258 -17.00 20.54 -15.12
CA GLN A 258 -15.56 20.82 -15.08
C GLN A 258 -14.73 19.69 -15.71
N PHE A 259 -15.09 18.43 -15.46
CA PHE A 259 -14.42 17.28 -16.07
C PHE A 259 -14.50 17.33 -17.60
N PHE A 260 -15.67 17.62 -18.17
CA PHE A 260 -15.82 17.76 -19.63
C PHE A 260 -15.05 18.97 -20.18
N ARG A 261 -15.04 20.11 -19.46
CA ARG A 261 -14.24 21.28 -19.85
C ARG A 261 -12.75 20.94 -19.94
N ILE A 262 -12.22 20.13 -19.03
CA ILE A 262 -10.84 19.67 -19.07
C ILE A 262 -10.61 18.72 -20.26
N ILE A 263 -11.50 17.75 -20.51
CA ILE A 263 -11.39 16.84 -21.67
C ILE A 263 -11.33 17.64 -22.99
N PHE A 264 -12.24 18.60 -23.15
CA PHE A 264 -12.35 19.43 -24.35
C PHE A 264 -11.26 20.51 -24.43
N ASN A 265 -10.44 20.67 -23.39
CA ASN A 265 -9.49 21.78 -23.24
C ASN A 265 -10.17 23.16 -23.39
N ALA A 266 -11.42 23.25 -22.94
CA ALA A 266 -12.30 24.40 -23.12
C ALA A 266 -11.77 25.66 -22.39
N HIS A 267 -10.94 25.49 -21.36
CA HIS A 267 -10.26 26.58 -20.66
C HIS A 267 -9.25 27.33 -21.53
N ARG A 268 -8.71 26.70 -22.59
CA ARG A 268 -7.73 27.30 -23.50
C ARG A 268 -8.32 27.68 -24.87
N ASP A 269 -9.48 27.11 -25.24
CA ASP A 269 -10.09 27.29 -26.56
C ASP A 269 -11.60 27.58 -26.46
N GLN A 270 -11.99 28.80 -26.81
CA GLN A 270 -13.39 29.24 -26.83
C GLN A 270 -14.26 28.46 -27.85
N ALA A 271 -13.68 27.99 -28.95
CA ALA A 271 -14.41 27.16 -29.92
C ALA A 271 -14.75 25.79 -29.32
N LYS A 272 -13.85 25.23 -28.49
CA LYS A 272 -14.07 23.97 -27.77
C LYS A 272 -15.09 24.11 -26.64
N GLU A 273 -15.13 25.26 -25.96
CA GLU A 273 -16.20 25.58 -25.01
C GLU A 273 -17.55 25.64 -25.72
N ALA A 274 -17.65 26.31 -26.88
CA ALA A 274 -18.89 26.36 -27.66
C ALA A 274 -19.33 24.97 -28.14
N GLU A 275 -18.38 24.14 -28.60
CA GLU A 275 -18.62 22.74 -28.98
C GLU A 275 -19.18 21.93 -27.80
N LEU A 276 -18.55 22.04 -26.62
CA LEU A 276 -19.01 21.35 -25.40
C LEU A 276 -20.43 21.77 -25.01
N GLN A 277 -20.72 23.08 -25.03
CA GLN A 277 -22.05 23.59 -24.69
C GLN A 277 -23.11 23.13 -25.70
N GLU A 278 -22.78 22.99 -26.99
CA GLU A 278 -23.70 22.42 -27.97
C GLU A 278 -24.10 20.99 -27.60
N TRP A 279 -23.13 20.18 -27.16
CA TRP A 279 -23.38 18.81 -26.71
C TRP A 279 -24.16 18.75 -25.41
N LEU A 280 -23.78 19.54 -24.39
CA LEU A 280 -24.43 19.54 -23.07
C LEU A 280 -25.88 20.02 -23.11
N ASN A 281 -26.28 20.76 -24.15
CA ASN A 281 -27.65 21.22 -24.36
C ASN A 281 -28.55 20.19 -25.07
N ARG A 282 -28.00 19.05 -25.52
CA ARG A 282 -28.80 17.99 -26.16
C ARG A 282 -29.60 17.21 -25.11
N PRO A 283 -30.87 16.85 -25.40
CA PRO A 283 -31.69 16.07 -24.47
C PRO A 283 -31.20 14.62 -24.31
N ASP A 284 -30.55 14.05 -25.34
CA ASP A 284 -30.20 12.63 -25.40
C ASP A 284 -28.71 12.36 -25.10
N LEU A 285 -28.16 12.95 -24.04
CA LEU A 285 -26.75 12.77 -23.64
C LEU A 285 -26.35 11.33 -23.31
N GLU A 286 -27.32 10.46 -22.98
CA GLU A 286 -27.11 9.05 -22.63
C GLU A 286 -27.14 8.09 -23.85
N ASP A 287 -27.31 8.59 -25.08
CA ASP A 287 -27.41 7.77 -26.31
C ASP A 287 -26.09 7.09 -26.74
N GLY A 288 -24.99 7.40 -26.03
CA GLY A 288 -23.65 6.90 -26.29
C GLY A 288 -22.86 7.67 -27.36
N SER A 289 -23.50 8.55 -28.14
CA SER A 289 -22.81 9.37 -29.15
C SER A 289 -21.89 10.41 -28.50
N PHE A 290 -22.35 11.02 -27.40
CA PHE A 290 -21.54 11.96 -26.63
C PHE A 290 -20.36 11.26 -25.93
N LEU A 291 -20.54 10.03 -25.44
CA LEU A 291 -19.48 9.21 -24.86
C LEU A 291 -18.35 8.97 -25.88
N GLU A 292 -18.69 8.48 -27.07
CA GLU A 292 -17.71 8.20 -28.13
C GLU A 292 -16.99 9.48 -28.60
N HIS A 293 -17.70 10.61 -28.67
CA HIS A 293 -17.10 11.90 -29.00
C HIS A 293 -16.13 12.38 -27.91
N CYS A 294 -16.52 12.30 -26.63
CA CYS A 294 -15.65 12.65 -25.51
C CYS A 294 -14.36 11.81 -25.49
N VAL A 295 -14.46 10.50 -25.72
CA VAL A 295 -13.28 9.62 -25.78
C VAL A 295 -12.36 10.00 -26.94
N LYS A 296 -12.93 10.34 -28.10
CA LYS A 296 -12.16 10.83 -29.26
C LYS A 296 -11.44 12.13 -28.93
N VAL A 297 -12.13 13.11 -28.36
CA VAL A 297 -11.54 14.41 -27.99
C VAL A 297 -10.46 14.24 -26.91
N ALA A 298 -10.69 13.40 -25.89
CA ALA A 298 -9.70 13.07 -24.88
C ALA A 298 -8.42 12.45 -25.50
N SER A 299 -8.58 11.54 -26.49
CA SER A 299 -7.43 10.94 -27.18
C SER A 299 -6.60 11.97 -27.95
N GLN A 300 -7.24 12.96 -28.56
CA GLN A 300 -6.57 14.05 -29.28
C GLN A 300 -5.85 14.98 -28.31
N HIS A 301 -6.50 15.31 -27.18
CA HIS A 301 -5.91 16.16 -26.14
C HIS A 301 -4.67 15.48 -25.52
N LEU A 302 -4.73 14.19 -25.22
CA LEU A 302 -3.57 13.43 -24.74
C LEU A 302 -2.41 13.42 -25.75
N ALA A 303 -2.71 13.24 -27.03
CA ALA A 303 -1.69 13.29 -28.09
C ALA A 303 -1.05 14.68 -28.21
N GLN A 304 -1.83 15.75 -28.01
CA GLN A 304 -1.32 17.13 -28.01
C GLN A 304 -0.40 17.39 -26.82
N ILE A 305 -0.80 16.99 -25.60
CA ILE A 305 0.04 17.12 -24.40
C ILE A 305 1.40 16.42 -24.60
N GLN A 306 1.38 15.19 -25.13
CA GLN A 306 2.60 14.43 -25.40
C GLN A 306 3.51 15.09 -26.46
N ALA A 307 2.93 15.82 -27.42
CA ALA A 307 3.68 16.53 -28.45
C ALA A 307 4.25 17.87 -27.97
N GLU A 308 3.51 18.62 -27.15
CA GLU A 308 3.92 19.92 -26.60
C GLU A 308 5.05 19.79 -25.57
N GLU A 309 5.05 18.73 -24.75
CA GLU A 309 6.07 18.49 -23.72
C GLU A 309 7.34 17.75 -24.22
N GLN A 310 7.64 17.80 -25.52
CA GLN A 310 8.83 17.15 -26.13
C GLN A 310 8.99 15.65 -25.75
N GLY A 311 7.89 14.93 -25.57
CA GLY A 311 7.90 13.53 -25.17
C GLY A 311 8.23 13.27 -23.69
N ASN A 312 8.37 14.30 -22.84
CA ASN A 312 8.61 14.16 -21.40
C ASN A 312 7.47 14.76 -20.58
N VAL A 313 6.55 13.89 -20.13
CA VAL A 313 5.67 14.17 -18.96
C VAL A 313 6.39 13.82 -17.65
N GLU A 314 7.73 13.81 -17.72
CA GLU A 314 8.66 13.53 -16.64
C GLU A 314 9.47 14.80 -16.39
N TYR A 315 9.20 15.47 -15.28
CA TYR A 315 9.95 16.64 -14.84
C TYR A 315 11.14 16.16 -14.03
N LYS A 316 12.37 16.47 -14.47
CA LYS A 316 13.59 16.04 -13.78
C LYS A 316 14.17 17.18 -12.96
N ASP A 317 14.70 16.82 -11.79
CA ASP A 317 15.48 17.71 -10.93
C ASP A 317 14.75 19.00 -10.50
N VAL A 318 13.45 18.87 -10.22
CA VAL A 318 12.55 19.93 -9.76
C VAL A 318 12.85 20.21 -8.29
N LYS A 319 13.06 21.50 -7.94
CA LYS A 319 13.23 21.92 -6.54
C LYS A 319 11.92 21.83 -5.77
N ASP A 320 12.00 21.60 -4.47
CA ASP A 320 10.82 21.50 -3.60
C ASP A 320 9.90 22.73 -3.68
N THR A 321 10.47 23.93 -3.75
CA THR A 321 9.71 25.19 -3.92
C THR A 321 8.91 25.27 -5.23
N GLN A 322 9.28 24.50 -6.25
CA GLN A 322 8.64 24.46 -7.57
C GLN A 322 7.72 23.24 -7.73
N LEU A 323 7.70 22.32 -6.76
CA LEU A 323 6.84 21.13 -6.81
C LEU A 323 5.37 21.51 -6.83
N GLN A 324 5.00 22.60 -6.15
CA GLN A 324 3.63 23.09 -6.12
C GLN A 324 3.16 23.47 -7.52
N ASP A 325 3.94 24.27 -8.27
CA ASP A 325 3.59 24.68 -9.63
C ASP A 325 3.35 23.48 -10.58
N VAL A 326 4.21 22.47 -10.52
CA VAL A 326 4.09 21.26 -11.35
C VAL A 326 2.88 20.44 -10.94
N ARG A 327 2.59 20.37 -9.63
CA ARG A 327 1.41 19.66 -9.11
C ARG A 327 0.12 20.39 -9.43
N ASP A 328 0.13 21.72 -9.43
CA ASP A 328 -0.99 22.54 -9.85
C ASP A 328 -1.27 22.33 -11.34
N HIS A 329 -0.21 22.20 -12.16
CA HIS A 329 -0.36 21.82 -13.56
C HIS A 329 -1.03 20.45 -13.72
N ALA A 330 -0.59 19.43 -12.98
CA ALA A 330 -1.22 18.11 -12.99
C ALA A 330 -2.66 18.13 -12.44
N THR A 331 -2.93 18.95 -11.42
CA THR A 331 -4.25 19.14 -10.81
C THR A 331 -5.23 19.77 -11.79
N ASN A 332 -4.79 20.73 -12.61
CA ASN A 332 -5.59 21.31 -13.68
C ASN A 332 -5.97 20.29 -14.79
N MET A 333 -5.26 19.16 -14.85
CA MET A 333 -5.52 18.07 -15.81
C MET A 333 -6.11 16.82 -15.14
N TRP A 334 -6.67 16.94 -13.92
CA TRP A 334 -7.07 15.79 -13.12
C TRP A 334 -8.01 14.79 -13.81
N ALA A 335 -8.81 15.26 -14.79
CA ALA A 335 -9.72 14.41 -15.58
C ALA A 335 -8.97 13.35 -16.42
N LEU A 336 -7.71 13.58 -16.74
CA LEU A 336 -6.86 12.71 -17.57
C LEU A 336 -5.78 12.00 -16.74
N VAL A 337 -5.47 12.50 -15.54
CA VAL A 337 -4.37 11.99 -14.71
C VAL A 337 -4.82 10.81 -13.85
N LYS A 338 -4.09 9.69 -13.96
CA LYS A 338 -4.27 8.50 -13.14
C LYS A 338 -3.52 8.59 -11.82
N ALA A 339 -2.25 8.98 -11.88
CA ALA A 339 -1.37 9.10 -10.72
C ALA A 339 -0.18 10.02 -11.00
N VAL A 340 0.37 10.62 -9.94
CA VAL A 340 1.64 11.36 -9.98
C VAL A 340 2.65 10.63 -9.12
N THR A 341 3.82 10.32 -9.68
CA THR A 341 4.94 9.70 -8.96
C THR A 341 6.02 10.73 -8.69
N ILE A 342 6.39 10.90 -7.42
CA ILE A 342 7.50 11.73 -6.95
C ILE A 342 8.66 10.82 -6.58
N LEU A 343 9.76 10.95 -7.31
CA LEU A 343 11.04 10.26 -7.10
C LEU A 343 11.96 11.19 -6.31
N THR A 344 12.29 10.83 -5.08
CA THR A 344 13.09 11.71 -4.22
C THR A 344 14.00 10.98 -3.24
N GLY A 345 14.88 11.71 -2.56
CA GLY A 345 15.78 11.20 -1.53
C GLY A 345 15.16 11.29 -0.13
N SER A 346 15.31 10.22 0.66
CA SER A 346 14.94 10.14 2.08
C SER A 346 15.44 8.82 2.67
N VAL A 347 15.81 8.83 3.95
CA VAL A 347 16.22 7.63 4.71
C VAL A 347 15.17 6.52 4.62
N LEU A 348 13.88 6.85 4.69
CA LEU A 348 12.79 5.89 4.57
C LEU A 348 12.74 5.25 3.18
N LEU A 349 12.77 6.08 2.15
CA LEU A 349 12.61 5.65 0.76
C LEU A 349 13.81 4.79 0.33
N ARG A 350 15.03 5.20 0.66
CA ARG A 350 16.27 4.44 0.38
C ARG A 350 16.22 3.03 0.95
N ASN A 351 15.61 2.87 2.12
CA ASN A 351 15.47 1.58 2.80
C ASN A 351 14.29 0.73 2.29
N GLY A 352 13.61 1.16 1.22
CA GLY A 352 12.58 0.36 0.55
C GLY A 352 11.15 0.71 0.94
N ILE A 353 10.90 1.82 1.65
CA ILE A 353 9.53 2.28 1.88
C ILE A 353 9.03 3.05 0.65
N ARG A 354 7.80 2.78 0.21
CA ARG A 354 7.08 3.55 -0.80
C ARG A 354 5.75 4.01 -0.22
N PHE A 355 5.48 5.31 -0.26
CA PHE A 355 4.20 5.87 0.16
C PHE A 355 3.27 6.04 -1.02
N MET A 356 1.98 5.78 -0.81
CA MET A 356 0.91 6.08 -1.74
C MET A 356 -0.10 6.94 -0.99
N ASP A 357 -0.06 8.25 -1.22
CA ASP A 357 -1.08 9.16 -0.71
C ASP A 357 -2.33 9.03 -1.57
N LEU A 358 -3.42 8.62 -0.93
CA LEU A 358 -4.68 8.34 -1.59
C LEU A 358 -5.73 9.34 -1.14
N PRO A 359 -6.62 9.78 -2.05
CA PRO A 359 -7.75 10.60 -1.65
C PRO A 359 -8.58 9.97 -0.53
N GLY A 360 -9.14 10.84 0.30
CA GLY A 360 -9.95 10.42 1.44
C GLY A 360 -11.22 9.69 1.03
N TYR A 361 -11.77 8.93 1.97
CA TYR A 361 -13.07 8.29 1.82
C TYR A 361 -14.17 9.36 1.87
N GLY A 362 -14.83 9.60 0.74
CA GLY A 362 -15.85 10.65 0.66
C GLY A 362 -16.13 11.12 -0.76
N ASP A 363 -15.30 10.72 -1.73
CA ASP A 363 -15.60 10.95 -3.13
C ASP A 363 -16.86 10.15 -3.52
N LEU A 364 -17.84 10.86 -4.08
CA LEU A 364 -19.04 10.24 -4.63
C LEU A 364 -18.72 9.47 -5.90
N ASN A 365 -17.61 9.79 -6.60
CA ASN A 365 -17.15 9.16 -7.83
C ASN A 365 -16.73 7.70 -7.60
N GLN A 366 -17.52 6.79 -8.17
CA GLN A 366 -17.33 5.36 -8.02
C GLN A 366 -16.14 4.85 -8.83
N THR A 367 -15.93 5.38 -10.03
CA THR A 367 -14.79 5.05 -10.89
C THR A 367 -13.50 5.52 -10.23
N ARG A 368 -13.48 6.74 -9.65
CA ARG A 368 -12.34 7.24 -8.87
C ARG A 368 -12.11 6.40 -7.60
N SER A 369 -13.18 6.05 -6.88
CA SER A 369 -13.09 5.14 -5.73
C SER A 369 -12.53 3.77 -6.11
N ALA A 370 -12.87 3.25 -7.29
CA ALA A 370 -12.35 1.97 -7.79
C ALA A 370 -10.85 2.03 -8.11
N VAL A 371 -10.37 3.10 -8.75
CA VAL A 371 -8.94 3.34 -9.00
C VAL A 371 -8.17 3.42 -7.67
N VAL A 372 -8.69 4.17 -6.70
CA VAL A 372 -8.08 4.31 -5.37
C VAL A 372 -8.00 2.96 -4.65
N ASN A 373 -9.08 2.18 -4.69
CA ASN A 373 -9.12 0.85 -4.07
C ASN A 373 -8.16 -0.13 -4.76
N GLU A 374 -7.85 0.05 -6.05
CA GLU A 374 -6.82 -0.74 -6.73
C GLU A 374 -5.43 -0.53 -6.09
N TYR A 375 -5.04 0.72 -5.85
CA TYR A 375 -3.79 1.04 -5.14
C TYR A 375 -3.77 0.49 -3.71
N ARG A 376 -4.91 0.56 -3.01
CA ARG A 376 -5.07 -0.03 -1.67
C ARG A 376 -4.83 -1.54 -1.70
N ARG A 377 -5.50 -2.27 -2.60
CA ARG A 377 -5.33 -3.72 -2.75
C ARG A 377 -3.88 -4.13 -3.07
N LYS A 378 -3.14 -3.30 -3.82
CA LYS A 378 -1.71 -3.52 -4.14
C LYS A 378 -0.76 -3.17 -3.00
N ALA A 379 -1.23 -2.48 -1.96
CA ALA A 379 -0.40 -2.09 -0.82
C ALA A 379 -0.05 -3.30 0.06
N ASN A 380 1.15 -3.30 0.63
CA ASN A 380 1.53 -4.30 1.63
C ASN A 380 0.96 -3.93 3.00
N PHE A 381 0.93 -2.63 3.30
CA PHE A 381 0.40 -2.06 4.54
C PHE A 381 -0.58 -0.93 4.23
N GLU A 382 -1.57 -0.75 5.10
CA GLU A 382 -2.50 0.38 5.05
C GLU A 382 -2.35 1.22 6.33
N MET A 383 -2.06 2.50 6.15
CA MET A 383 -1.92 3.49 7.22
C MET A 383 -3.16 4.38 7.24
N ILE A 384 -3.96 4.23 8.29
CA ILE A 384 -5.16 5.04 8.52
C ILE A 384 -4.77 6.21 9.40
N VAL A 385 -4.85 7.42 8.86
CA VAL A 385 -4.67 8.66 9.60
C VAL A 385 -6.04 9.15 10.08
N ALA A 386 -6.17 9.31 11.39
CA ALA A 386 -7.37 9.83 12.05
C ALA A 386 -6.97 10.93 13.04
N LYS A 387 -7.93 11.77 13.45
CA LYS A 387 -7.67 12.75 14.51
C LYS A 387 -7.66 12.01 15.86
N SER A 388 -6.76 12.40 16.77
CA SER A 388 -6.76 11.89 18.15
C SER A 388 -8.05 12.21 18.88
N ASP A 389 -8.67 13.35 18.56
CA ASP A 389 -9.88 13.82 19.24
C ASP A 389 -11.11 13.03 18.80
N ARG A 390 -11.85 12.52 19.78
CA ARG A 390 -13.18 11.92 19.58
C ARG A 390 -13.20 10.69 18.66
N TYR A 391 -12.06 10.04 18.43
CA TYR A 391 -11.95 8.82 17.59
C TYR A 391 -12.98 7.74 17.99
N LEU A 392 -13.16 7.50 19.30
CA LEU A 392 -14.10 6.50 19.80
C LEU A 392 -15.58 6.82 19.53
N THR A 393 -15.90 8.08 19.24
CA THR A 393 -17.29 8.54 19.02
C THR A 393 -17.69 8.54 17.55
N LYS A 394 -16.72 8.48 16.61
CA LYS A 394 -17.00 8.55 15.17
C LYS A 394 -17.12 7.16 14.55
N THR A 395 -18.25 6.92 13.87
CA THR A 395 -18.56 5.64 13.22
C THR A 395 -17.80 5.43 11.91
N ASP A 396 -17.45 6.50 11.18
CA ASP A 396 -16.78 6.39 9.89
C ASP A 396 -15.33 5.88 10.00
N GLU A 397 -14.59 6.32 11.02
CA GLU A 397 -13.18 5.93 11.21
C GLU A 397 -13.05 4.45 11.60
N ASP A 398 -13.96 3.93 12.43
CA ASP A 398 -14.02 2.49 12.75
C ASP A 398 -14.44 1.66 11.51
N ARG A 399 -15.30 2.20 10.64
CA ARG A 399 -15.64 1.56 9.35
C ARG A 399 -14.41 1.43 8.45
N PHE A 400 -13.60 2.47 8.30
CA PHE A 400 -12.36 2.40 7.50
C PHE A 400 -11.36 1.43 8.09
N LEU A 401 -11.24 1.40 9.42
CA LEU A 401 -10.40 0.44 10.11
C LEU A 401 -10.83 -1.01 9.86
N HIS A 402 -12.12 -1.32 9.99
CA HIS A 402 -12.62 -2.68 9.73
C HIS A 402 -12.42 -3.08 8.27
N ARG A 403 -12.55 -2.12 7.36
CA ARG A 403 -12.29 -2.32 5.93
C ARG A 403 -10.80 -2.62 5.68
N ALA A 404 -9.88 -1.83 6.23
CA ALA A 404 -8.45 -2.07 6.11
C ALA A 404 -8.01 -3.42 6.70
N ILE A 405 -8.54 -3.78 7.88
CA ILE A 405 -8.27 -5.08 8.52
C ILE A 405 -8.74 -6.24 7.62
N ARG A 406 -9.87 -6.08 6.92
CA ARG A 406 -10.37 -7.10 5.98
C ARG A 406 -9.44 -7.26 4.78
N HIS A 407 -8.89 -6.16 4.27
CA HIS A 407 -7.99 -6.15 3.10
C HIS A 407 -6.58 -6.64 3.42
N HIS A 408 -5.98 -6.16 4.51
CA HIS A 408 -4.55 -6.34 4.79
C HIS A 408 -4.24 -7.23 6.00
N GLU A 409 -5.23 -7.65 6.79
CA GLU A 409 -5.07 -8.21 8.14
C GLU A 409 -4.61 -7.16 9.16
N ALA A 410 -5.03 -7.30 10.42
CA ALA A 410 -4.77 -6.29 11.46
C ALA A 410 -3.27 -5.98 11.66
N LYS A 411 -2.40 -6.99 11.55
CA LYS A 411 -0.95 -6.83 11.71
C LYS A 411 -0.30 -5.94 10.65
N ASN A 412 -0.95 -5.76 9.49
CA ASN A 412 -0.47 -4.93 8.39
C ASN A 412 -1.23 -3.60 8.29
N VAL A 413 -1.93 -3.22 9.36
CA VAL A 413 -2.65 -1.95 9.45
C VAL A 413 -2.02 -1.08 10.53
N PHE A 414 -1.72 0.16 10.17
CA PHE A 414 -1.28 1.21 11.07
C PHE A 414 -2.43 2.18 11.33
N LEU A 415 -2.70 2.49 12.59
CA LEU A 415 -3.59 3.57 12.97
C LEU A 415 -2.74 4.72 13.50
N VAL A 416 -2.71 5.83 12.77
CA VAL A 416 -1.98 7.04 13.13
C VAL A 416 -2.98 8.07 13.62
N LEU A 417 -2.97 8.33 14.93
CA LEU A 417 -3.76 9.36 15.58
C LEU A 417 -2.99 10.68 15.50
N ASN A 418 -3.24 11.45 14.45
CA ASN A 418 -2.62 12.75 14.24
C ASN A 418 -3.33 13.84 15.07
N LYS A 419 -2.67 14.99 15.21
CA LYS A 419 -3.09 16.12 16.05
C LYS A 419 -3.11 15.79 17.54
N ALA A 420 -2.15 14.99 18.00
CA ALA A 420 -2.00 14.70 19.43
C ALA A 420 -1.89 15.99 20.28
N ASP A 421 -1.46 17.09 19.69
CA ASP A 421 -1.38 18.43 20.27
C ASP A 421 -2.73 19.15 20.41
N SER A 422 -3.82 18.69 19.77
CA SER A 422 -5.18 19.24 19.99
C SER A 422 -5.58 19.27 21.46
N CYS A 423 -5.01 18.39 22.29
CA CYS A 423 -5.26 18.40 23.73
C CYS A 423 -4.83 19.73 24.39
N LEU A 424 -3.83 20.43 23.84
CA LEU A 424 -3.36 21.74 24.31
C LEU A 424 -4.39 22.86 24.06
N GLU A 425 -5.27 22.69 23.07
CA GLU A 425 -6.34 23.63 22.74
C GLU A 425 -7.58 23.44 23.64
N THR A 426 -7.59 22.41 24.49
CA THR A 426 -8.73 22.11 25.38
C THR A 426 -8.97 23.27 26.36
N PRO A 427 -10.21 23.82 26.47
CA PRO A 427 -10.51 24.92 27.38
C PRO A 427 -10.09 24.63 28.82
N GLN A 428 -9.43 25.59 29.48
CA GLN A 428 -8.92 25.42 30.85
C GLN A 428 -10.01 25.02 31.85
N SER A 429 -11.25 25.48 31.64
CA SER A 429 -12.42 25.11 32.45
C SER A 429 -12.68 23.60 32.46
N GLN A 430 -12.54 22.95 31.31
CA GLN A 430 -12.74 21.51 31.14
C GLN A 430 -11.61 20.72 31.80
N VAL A 431 -10.37 21.17 31.64
CA VAL A 431 -9.19 20.55 32.28
C VAL A 431 -9.29 20.64 33.81
N VAL A 432 -9.69 21.81 34.34
CA VAL A 432 -9.91 22.00 35.78
C VAL A 432 -11.04 21.12 36.31
N ARG A 433 -12.09 20.87 35.52
CA ARG A 433 -13.14 19.91 35.88
C ARG A 433 -12.58 18.48 35.97
N MET A 434 -11.77 18.06 34.99
CA MET A 434 -11.12 16.74 35.01
C MET A 434 -10.20 16.56 36.23
N LEU A 435 -9.40 17.57 36.57
CA LEU A 435 -8.53 17.57 37.76
C LEU A 435 -9.28 17.45 39.10
N ARG A 436 -10.59 17.72 39.13
CA ARG A 436 -11.45 17.57 40.32
C ARG A 436 -12.15 16.21 40.36
N THR A 437 -12.31 15.54 39.23
CA THR A 437 -13.09 14.30 39.10
C THR A 437 -12.20 13.06 39.08
N GLU A 438 -10.98 13.18 38.54
CA GLU A 438 -10.08 12.05 38.31
C GLU A 438 -9.13 11.79 39.49
N VAL A 439 -8.87 10.50 39.77
CA VAL A 439 -8.05 10.03 40.92
C VAL A 439 -6.77 9.32 40.46
N GLU A 440 -6.44 9.40 39.17
CA GLU A 440 -5.25 8.77 38.57
C GLU A 440 -4.08 9.77 38.45
N GLU A 441 -2.84 9.30 38.58
CA GLU A 441 -1.65 10.11 38.25
C GLU A 441 -1.58 10.36 36.74
N PRO A 442 -1.11 11.53 36.26
CA PRO A 442 -0.54 12.66 37.02
C PRO A 442 -1.57 13.69 37.54
N PHE A 443 -2.88 13.47 37.32
CA PHE A 443 -3.93 14.44 37.68
C PHE A 443 -4.01 14.71 39.19
N THR A 444 -3.78 13.69 40.01
CA THR A 444 -3.69 13.80 41.47
C THR A 444 -2.53 14.68 41.94
N THR A 445 -1.34 14.51 41.36
CA THR A 445 -0.17 15.34 41.66
C THR A 445 -0.39 16.79 41.21
N ILE A 446 -0.90 17.00 40.00
CA ILE A 446 -1.19 18.35 39.48
C ILE A 446 -2.26 19.06 40.33
N SER A 447 -3.31 18.32 40.74
CA SER A 447 -4.37 18.83 41.60
C SER A 447 -3.85 19.22 43.00
N ARG A 448 -2.78 18.58 43.48
CA ARG A 448 -2.08 18.95 44.73
C ARG A 448 -1.22 20.20 44.57
N TYR A 449 -0.55 20.37 43.43
CA TYR A 449 0.34 21.52 43.20
C TYR A 449 -0.41 22.83 42.89
N LEU A 450 -1.58 22.76 42.25
CA LEU A 450 -2.40 23.92 41.92
C LEU A 450 -2.79 24.82 43.12
N PRO A 451 -3.23 24.28 44.27
CA PRO A 451 -3.44 25.06 45.49
C PRO A 451 -2.14 25.60 46.11
N SER A 452 -1.05 24.84 46.06
CA SER A 452 0.24 25.26 46.64
C SER A 452 0.81 26.48 45.91
N ALA A 453 0.69 26.53 44.58
CA ALA A 453 1.06 27.70 43.78
C ALA A 453 0.26 28.97 44.11
N ARG A 454 -0.97 28.84 44.65
CA ARG A 454 -1.78 29.99 45.11
C ARG A 454 -1.36 30.48 46.49
N ALA A 455 -0.70 29.64 47.28
CA ALA A 455 -0.36 29.89 48.66
C ALA A 455 1.07 30.44 48.87
N SER A 456 1.90 30.47 47.81
CA SER A 456 3.27 31.00 47.81
C SER A 456 3.31 32.48 48.15
N LYS A 457 3.47 32.83 49.43
CA LYS A 457 3.65 34.21 49.90
C LYS A 457 5.13 34.57 49.83
N GLY A 458 5.50 35.50 48.95
CA GLY A 458 6.86 36.04 48.84
C GLY A 458 7.55 35.86 47.48
N GLU A 459 6.89 35.21 46.52
CA GLU A 459 7.43 34.95 45.19
C GLU A 459 6.84 35.90 44.13
N ASP A 460 7.53 36.02 42.99
CA ASP A 460 7.08 36.87 41.87
C ASP A 460 5.73 36.38 41.34
N LYS A 461 4.80 37.31 41.12
CA LYS A 461 3.48 37.02 40.56
C LYS A 461 3.57 36.46 39.14
N ASP A 462 4.59 36.86 38.37
CA ASP A 462 4.78 36.36 37.00
C ASP A 462 5.23 34.88 37.01
N ASP A 463 6.19 34.51 37.86
CA ASP A 463 6.63 33.11 38.05
C ASP A 463 5.47 32.20 38.44
N VAL A 464 4.62 32.64 39.38
CA VAL A 464 3.44 31.88 39.82
C VAL A 464 2.44 31.70 38.68
N GLN A 465 2.25 32.71 37.82
CA GLN A 465 1.37 32.60 36.65
C GLN A 465 1.97 31.67 35.57
N ARG A 466 3.28 31.73 35.32
CA ARG A 466 3.99 30.83 34.40
C ARG A 466 3.93 29.37 34.87
N TYR A 467 4.16 29.11 36.16
CA TYR A 467 4.04 27.76 36.72
C TYR A 467 2.60 27.22 36.63
N ARG A 468 1.60 28.08 36.84
CA ARG A 468 0.20 27.69 36.68
C ARG A 468 -0.13 27.30 35.22
N ARG A 469 0.40 28.03 34.24
CA ARG A 469 0.26 27.69 32.82
C ARG A 469 0.94 26.34 32.52
N TYR A 470 2.13 26.10 33.07
CA TYR A 470 2.82 24.81 32.98
C TYR A 470 1.97 23.66 33.53
N LEU A 471 1.44 23.77 34.76
CA LEU A 471 0.60 22.72 35.36
C LEU A 471 -0.67 22.41 34.55
N ILE A 472 -1.30 23.43 33.97
CA ILE A 472 -2.48 23.25 33.11
C ILE A 472 -2.08 22.56 31.80
N LYS A 473 -0.95 22.95 31.20
CA LYS A 473 -0.39 22.33 29.99
C LYS A 473 -0.08 20.85 30.21
N GLU A 474 0.55 20.51 31.34
CA GLU A 474 0.80 19.11 31.73
C GLU A 474 -0.50 18.31 31.88
N ALA A 475 -1.53 18.90 32.49
CA ALA A 475 -2.83 18.25 32.63
C ALA A 475 -3.54 18.02 31.28
N GLN A 476 -3.43 18.98 30.35
CA GLN A 476 -3.92 18.86 28.98
C GLN A 476 -3.22 17.70 28.25
N MET A 477 -1.88 17.65 28.29
CA MET A 477 -1.10 16.58 27.67
C MET A 477 -1.41 15.21 28.27
N ALA A 478 -1.57 15.12 29.60
CA ALA A 478 -1.95 13.88 30.27
C ALA A 478 -3.34 13.39 29.83
N ALA A 479 -4.30 14.31 29.63
CA ALA A 479 -5.64 13.96 29.14
C ALA A 479 -5.60 13.43 27.70
N GLY A 480 -4.84 14.08 26.82
CA GLY A 480 -4.64 13.62 25.44
C GLY A 480 -3.97 12.24 25.36
N ARG A 481 -2.90 12.03 26.14
CA ARG A 481 -2.21 10.73 26.22
C ARG A 481 -3.15 9.62 26.71
N ARG A 482 -3.95 9.88 27.74
CA ARG A 482 -4.91 8.90 28.27
C ARG A 482 -5.93 8.46 27.21
N GLU A 483 -6.46 9.38 26.42
CA GLU A 483 -7.40 9.04 25.35
C GLU A 483 -6.71 8.22 24.25
N CYS A 484 -5.49 8.62 23.86
CA CYS A 484 -4.67 7.85 22.93
C CYS A 484 -4.39 6.43 23.48
N ASP A 485 -4.05 6.30 24.76
CA ASP A 485 -3.78 5.00 25.42
C ASP A 485 -5.02 4.10 25.45
N ARG A 486 -6.22 4.67 25.66
CA ARG A 486 -7.48 3.93 25.57
C ARG A 486 -7.71 3.39 24.16
N ILE A 487 -7.47 4.22 23.14
CA ILE A 487 -7.58 3.81 21.73
C ILE A 487 -6.54 2.73 21.43
N CYS A 488 -5.27 2.95 21.81
CA CYS A 488 -4.18 2.00 21.69
C CYS A 488 -4.55 0.65 22.31
N HIS A 489 -5.04 0.62 23.55
CA HIS A 489 -5.40 -0.61 24.24
C HIS A 489 -6.58 -1.33 23.55
N LYS A 490 -7.59 -0.59 23.08
CA LYS A 490 -8.73 -1.15 22.33
C LYS A 490 -8.29 -1.76 21.00
N MET A 491 -7.36 -1.12 20.29
CA MET A 491 -6.92 -1.53 18.96
C MET A 491 -5.80 -2.57 18.97
N GLN A 492 -4.94 -2.57 19.99
CA GLN A 492 -3.96 -3.63 20.21
C GLN A 492 -4.65 -4.98 20.46
N LYS A 493 -5.81 -5.00 21.13
CA LYS A 493 -6.66 -6.22 21.23
C LYS A 493 -7.11 -6.76 19.87
N LYS A 494 -7.26 -5.88 18.87
CA LYS A 494 -7.56 -6.27 17.48
C LYS A 494 -6.31 -6.65 16.67
N GLY A 495 -5.11 -6.45 17.22
CA GLY A 495 -3.82 -6.71 16.54
C GLY A 495 -3.35 -5.57 15.62
N VAL A 496 -3.91 -4.37 15.76
CA VAL A 496 -3.56 -3.17 14.98
C VAL A 496 -2.47 -2.39 15.70
N GLN A 497 -1.49 -1.86 14.96
CA GLN A 497 -0.44 -1.01 15.51
C GLN A 497 -0.93 0.44 15.55
N VAL A 498 -0.82 1.10 16.70
CA VAL A 498 -1.31 2.48 16.91
C VAL A 498 -0.16 3.41 17.25
N PHE A 499 -0.13 4.57 16.61
CA PHE A 499 0.84 5.63 16.85
C PHE A 499 0.09 6.94 17.08
N SER A 500 0.45 7.68 18.14
CA SER A 500 -0.02 9.04 18.36
C SER A 500 1.05 9.98 17.81
N VAL A 501 0.65 10.92 16.95
CA VAL A 501 1.58 11.85 16.31
C VAL A 501 1.05 13.29 16.30
N SER A 502 1.96 14.24 16.24
CA SER A 502 1.66 15.63 15.91
C SER A 502 2.53 16.07 14.74
N SER A 503 1.99 15.93 13.53
CA SER A 503 2.74 16.25 12.30
C SER A 503 3.05 17.74 12.18
N ALA A 504 2.12 18.62 12.58
CA ALA A 504 2.33 20.06 12.53
C ALA A 504 3.49 20.48 13.45
N ARG A 505 3.45 20.04 14.72
CA ARG A 505 4.51 20.37 15.70
C ARG A 505 5.87 19.82 15.32
N TYR A 506 5.93 18.67 14.61
CA TYR A 506 7.19 18.18 14.08
C TYR A 506 7.72 19.03 12.92
N LEU A 507 6.85 19.51 12.03
CA LEU A 507 7.25 20.40 10.95
C LEU A 507 7.74 21.76 11.49
N ASP A 508 7.16 22.26 12.59
CA ASP A 508 7.62 23.47 13.27
C ASP A 508 9.11 23.36 13.67
N TRP A 509 9.57 22.17 14.10
CA TRP A 509 10.98 21.93 14.46
C TRP A 509 11.96 21.99 13.28
N LEU A 510 11.46 21.91 12.04
CA LEU A 510 12.28 22.03 10.83
C LEU A 510 12.39 23.48 10.36
N ASP A 511 11.55 24.38 10.87
CA ASP A 511 11.54 25.79 10.53
C ASP A 511 12.44 26.57 11.50
N PRO A 512 13.55 27.17 11.02
CA PRO A 512 14.45 27.93 11.88
C PRO A 512 13.82 29.21 12.47
N ASP A 513 12.71 29.70 11.90
CA ASP A 513 12.07 30.93 12.34
C ASP A 513 11.10 30.71 13.53
N ILE A 514 10.84 29.45 13.90
CA ILE A 514 9.94 29.09 15.01
C ILE A 514 10.77 28.69 16.24
N GLU A 515 10.71 29.49 17.31
CA GLU A 515 11.48 29.24 18.54
C GLU A 515 10.69 28.48 19.63
N ASP A 516 9.37 28.65 19.69
CA ASP A 516 8.53 28.04 20.74
C ASP A 516 7.93 26.70 20.28
N HIS A 517 8.50 25.60 20.76
CA HIS A 517 8.00 24.26 20.50
C HIS A 517 7.32 23.67 21.74
N PRO A 518 6.00 23.40 21.69
CA PRO A 518 5.28 22.94 22.87
C PRO A 518 5.56 21.47 23.23
N LEU A 519 6.07 20.68 22.28
CA LEU A 519 6.43 19.27 22.40
C LEU A 519 7.88 19.08 21.94
N ASP A 520 8.63 18.23 22.61
CA ASP A 520 9.93 17.76 22.14
C ASP A 520 9.78 16.88 20.88
N VAL A 521 10.86 16.73 20.11
CA VAL A 521 10.83 15.99 18.85
C VAL A 521 10.36 14.53 19.04
N GLU A 522 10.80 13.84 20.09
CA GLU A 522 10.31 12.49 20.43
C GLU A 522 8.85 12.52 20.90
N GLY A 523 8.43 13.55 21.64
CA GLY A 523 7.05 13.79 22.04
C GLY A 523 6.08 14.04 20.89
N THR A 524 6.56 14.43 19.69
CA THR A 524 5.72 14.50 18.48
C THR A 524 5.29 13.13 17.96
N GLY A 525 5.96 12.05 18.36
CA GLY A 525 5.68 10.68 17.91
C GLY A 525 6.11 10.33 16.49
N ILE A 526 6.57 11.29 15.68
CA ILE A 526 7.05 11.06 14.31
C ILE A 526 8.31 10.16 14.27
N PRO A 527 9.34 10.37 15.12
CA PRO A 527 10.50 9.48 15.16
C PRO A 527 10.14 8.02 15.49
N ALA A 528 9.21 7.82 16.43
CA ALA A 528 8.74 6.47 16.79
C ALA A 528 8.01 5.78 15.63
N LEU A 529 7.17 6.52 14.89
CA LEU A 529 6.53 6.01 13.68
C LEU A 529 7.56 5.68 12.60
N ARG A 530 8.54 6.58 12.34
CA ARG A 530 9.62 6.37 11.37
C ARG A 530 10.43 5.11 11.67
N ARG A 531 10.83 4.91 12.94
CA ARG A 531 11.55 3.71 13.40
C ARG A 531 10.74 2.44 13.15
N SER A 532 9.43 2.46 13.39
CA SER A 532 8.56 1.32 13.12
C SER A 532 8.45 1.00 11.62
N LEU A 533 8.42 2.02 10.76
CA LEU A 533 8.37 1.84 9.31
C LEU A 533 9.67 1.25 8.77
N LEU A 534 10.82 1.74 9.23
CA LEU A 534 12.14 1.21 8.87
C LEU A 534 12.27 -0.29 9.19
N MET A 535 11.69 -0.74 10.30
CA MET A 535 11.72 -2.17 10.66
C MET A 535 11.01 -3.11 9.67
N LEU A 536 10.12 -2.60 8.80
CA LEU A 536 9.33 -3.42 7.88
C LEU A 536 10.20 -4.15 6.82
N PRO A 537 11.03 -3.45 6.03
CA PRO A 537 11.91 -4.10 5.05
C PRO A 537 13.20 -4.67 5.65
N ALA A 538 13.61 -4.23 6.85
CA ALA A 538 14.95 -4.49 7.40
C ALA A 538 15.37 -5.97 7.45
N GLU A 539 14.50 -6.86 7.95
CA GLU A 539 14.82 -8.29 8.04
C GLU A 539 14.92 -8.94 6.64
N ALA A 540 14.04 -8.56 5.72
CA ALA A 540 14.07 -9.07 4.35
C ALA A 540 15.31 -8.59 3.58
N ASN A 541 15.68 -7.31 3.75
CA ASN A 541 16.89 -6.74 3.16
C ASN A 541 18.14 -7.45 3.68
N TYR A 542 18.20 -7.69 4.99
CA TYR A 542 19.33 -8.41 5.60
C TYR A 542 19.44 -9.85 5.09
N GLU A 543 18.34 -10.59 5.02
CA GLU A 543 18.36 -11.96 4.47
C GLU A 543 18.75 -11.99 2.98
N ASN A 544 18.30 -11.02 2.18
CA ASN A 544 18.71 -10.89 0.78
C ASN A 544 20.22 -10.62 0.66
N LEU A 545 20.78 -9.74 1.50
CA LEU A 545 22.21 -9.46 1.53
C LEU A 545 23.02 -10.70 1.97
N ARG A 546 22.57 -11.43 2.99
CA ARG A 546 23.20 -12.69 3.43
C ARG A 546 23.21 -13.72 2.32
N TYR A 547 22.09 -13.85 1.60
CA TYR A 547 22.00 -14.74 0.46
C TYR A 547 22.99 -14.33 -0.64
N HIS A 548 23.06 -13.03 -0.97
CA HIS A 548 24.01 -12.50 -1.95
C HIS A 548 25.46 -12.86 -1.60
N VAL A 549 25.89 -12.62 -0.37
CA VAL A 549 27.27 -12.92 0.06
C VAL A 549 27.54 -14.42 0.12
N ARG A 550 26.59 -15.23 0.58
CA ARG A 550 26.79 -16.67 0.78
C ARG A 550 26.64 -17.50 -0.49
N GLU A 551 25.79 -17.07 -1.41
CA GLU A 551 25.47 -17.80 -2.64
C GLU A 551 26.02 -17.02 -3.84
N THR A 552 25.50 -15.83 -4.15
CA THR A 552 25.84 -15.12 -5.40
C THR A 552 27.32 -14.75 -5.53
N VAL A 553 27.97 -14.28 -4.45
CA VAL A 553 29.41 -13.96 -4.46
C VAL A 553 30.25 -15.25 -4.40
N ALA A 554 29.77 -16.28 -3.70
CA ALA A 554 30.42 -17.59 -3.65
C ALA A 554 30.41 -18.32 -5.00
N ASP A 555 29.38 -18.10 -5.81
CA ASP A 555 29.29 -18.66 -7.17
C ASP A 555 30.46 -18.23 -8.06
N VAL A 556 31.05 -17.05 -7.79
CA VAL A 556 32.23 -16.57 -8.50
C VAL A 556 33.45 -17.43 -8.17
N GLU A 557 33.65 -17.75 -6.89
CA GLU A 557 34.73 -18.65 -6.42
C GLU A 557 34.60 -20.03 -7.08
N ASP A 558 33.38 -20.57 -7.11
CA ASP A 558 33.10 -21.85 -7.75
C ASP A 558 33.35 -21.80 -9.27
N LYS A 559 32.96 -20.71 -9.96
CA LYS A 559 33.19 -20.53 -11.40
C LYS A 559 34.68 -20.43 -11.74
N VAL A 560 35.44 -19.63 -10.99
CA VAL A 560 36.89 -19.53 -11.19
C VAL A 560 37.55 -20.87 -10.91
N SER A 561 37.14 -21.60 -9.86
CA SER A 561 37.67 -22.93 -9.57
C SER A 561 37.47 -23.92 -10.73
N ARG A 562 36.31 -23.88 -11.39
CA ARG A 562 36.03 -24.71 -12.58
C ARG A 562 36.86 -24.30 -13.81
N LEU A 563 37.19 -23.03 -13.97
CA LEU A 563 38.10 -22.58 -15.03
C LEU A 563 39.54 -23.05 -14.80
N LEU A 564 39.96 -23.17 -13.53
CA LEU A 564 41.31 -23.60 -13.16
C LEU A 564 41.48 -25.13 -13.23
N MET A 565 40.41 -25.88 -12.98
CA MET A 565 40.42 -27.35 -12.91
C MET A 565 39.57 -27.94 -14.04
N LYS A 566 40.21 -28.53 -15.05
CA LYS A 566 39.54 -29.31 -16.10
C LYS A 566 40.01 -30.76 -16.10
N PHE A 567 39.12 -31.63 -16.55
CA PHE A 567 39.35 -33.07 -16.62
C PHE A 567 39.17 -33.57 -18.06
N ASN A 568 40.11 -34.40 -18.52
CA ASN A 568 40.16 -34.91 -19.88
C ASN A 568 39.36 -36.21 -19.96
N ASN A 569 38.59 -36.39 -21.04
CA ASN A 569 38.01 -37.67 -21.44
C ASN A 569 37.11 -38.37 -20.40
N ASP A 570 36.50 -37.64 -19.46
CA ASP A 570 35.54 -38.23 -18.53
C ASP A 570 34.21 -38.53 -19.23
N VAL A 571 34.05 -39.79 -19.65
CA VAL A 571 32.89 -40.25 -20.41
C VAL A 571 31.61 -40.23 -19.56
N ASP A 572 31.71 -40.49 -18.26
CA ASP A 572 30.57 -40.62 -17.36
C ASP A 572 29.92 -39.26 -17.09
N VAL A 573 30.72 -38.23 -16.77
CA VAL A 573 30.23 -36.85 -16.57
C VAL A 573 29.72 -36.25 -17.88
N ALA A 574 30.41 -36.49 -19.00
CA ALA A 574 29.94 -36.04 -20.32
C ALA A 574 28.59 -36.68 -20.70
N ASN A 575 28.41 -37.97 -20.41
CA ASN A 575 27.15 -38.67 -20.63
C ASN A 575 26.04 -38.16 -19.69
N MET A 576 26.37 -37.85 -18.44
CA MET A 576 25.44 -37.27 -17.48
C MET A 576 24.95 -35.89 -17.94
N HIS A 577 25.87 -35.03 -18.38
CA HIS A 577 25.55 -33.72 -18.94
C HIS A 577 24.63 -33.84 -20.17
N ARG A 578 24.95 -34.72 -21.13
CA ARG A 578 24.13 -34.94 -22.32
C ARG A 578 22.74 -35.50 -21.99
N HIS A 579 22.66 -36.44 -21.05
CA HIS A 579 21.39 -36.98 -20.57
C HIS A 579 20.52 -35.89 -19.94
N LEU A 580 21.12 -35.03 -19.11
CA LEU A 580 20.40 -33.93 -18.47
C LEU A 580 19.83 -32.96 -19.50
N LEU A 581 20.64 -32.45 -20.44
CA LEU A 581 20.18 -31.53 -21.48
C LEU A 581 19.03 -32.09 -22.33
N ASN A 582 19.09 -33.38 -22.66
CA ASN A 582 18.01 -34.04 -23.41
C ASN A 582 16.74 -34.22 -22.57
N TYR A 583 16.87 -34.38 -21.25
CA TYR A 583 15.77 -34.64 -20.34
C TYR A 583 15.07 -33.36 -19.85
N LEU A 584 15.79 -32.24 -19.69
CA LEU A 584 15.23 -30.99 -19.13
C LEU A 584 14.00 -30.44 -19.87
N PRO A 585 13.93 -30.43 -21.21
CA PRO A 585 12.71 -30.05 -21.92
C PRO A 585 11.52 -30.97 -21.60
N THR A 586 11.79 -32.27 -21.43
CA THR A 586 10.76 -33.26 -21.05
C THR A 586 10.28 -33.02 -19.61
N LEU A 587 11.21 -32.76 -18.68
CA LEU A 587 10.89 -32.40 -17.30
C LEU A 587 10.02 -31.13 -17.25
N GLY A 588 10.42 -30.08 -17.97
CA GLY A 588 9.66 -28.82 -18.03
C GLY A 588 8.25 -29.02 -18.58
N THR A 589 8.09 -29.81 -19.64
CA THR A 589 6.78 -30.14 -20.22
C THR A 589 5.91 -30.93 -19.22
N ASN A 590 6.49 -31.92 -18.54
CA ASN A 590 5.80 -32.71 -17.53
C ASN A 590 5.35 -31.85 -16.34
N LEU A 591 6.22 -30.96 -15.85
CA LEU A 591 5.90 -30.06 -14.75
C LEU A 591 4.79 -29.07 -15.13
N ARG A 592 4.85 -28.47 -16.32
CA ARG A 592 3.79 -27.58 -16.81
C ARG A 592 2.47 -28.30 -17.03
N SER A 593 2.50 -29.54 -17.52
CA SER A 593 1.30 -30.37 -17.62
C SER A 593 0.69 -30.63 -16.23
N LEU A 594 1.51 -30.92 -15.22
CA LEU A 594 1.05 -31.09 -13.85
C LEU A 594 0.49 -29.80 -13.25
N ALA A 595 1.12 -28.65 -13.49
CA ALA A 595 0.62 -27.34 -13.05
C ALA A 595 -0.74 -27.00 -13.68
N LEU A 596 -0.98 -27.46 -14.91
CA LEU A 596 -2.31 -27.30 -15.53
C LEU A 596 -3.35 -28.23 -14.89
N THR A 597 -3.05 -29.51 -14.68
CA THR A 597 -4.04 -30.51 -14.24
C THR A 597 -4.27 -30.54 -12.73
N ALA A 598 -3.22 -30.44 -11.92
CA ALA A 598 -3.29 -30.63 -10.47
C ALA A 598 -4.24 -29.63 -9.76
N PRO A 599 -4.22 -28.31 -10.06
CA PRO A 599 -5.19 -27.38 -9.51
C PRO A 599 -6.63 -27.73 -9.92
N HIS A 600 -6.87 -28.10 -11.18
CA HIS A 600 -8.20 -28.41 -11.71
C HIS A 600 -8.81 -29.67 -11.09
N ASP A 601 -7.99 -30.70 -10.85
CA ASP A 601 -8.41 -31.96 -10.24
C ASP A 601 -8.68 -31.81 -8.73
N LEU A 602 -7.86 -30.99 -8.05
CA LEU A 602 -7.96 -30.80 -6.61
C LEU A 602 -9.03 -29.77 -6.23
N ILE A 603 -9.23 -28.72 -7.02
CA ILE A 603 -10.20 -27.66 -6.77
C ILE A 603 -11.53 -28.03 -7.43
N THR A 604 -12.43 -28.57 -6.63
CA THR A 604 -13.85 -28.72 -6.98
C THR A 604 -14.53 -27.36 -7.07
N GLU A 605 -15.75 -27.30 -7.60
CA GLU A 605 -16.58 -26.10 -7.49
C GLU A 605 -16.65 -25.58 -6.05
N ALA A 606 -16.80 -24.26 -5.90
CA ALA A 606 -16.78 -23.62 -4.59
C ALA A 606 -17.93 -24.13 -3.71
N TRP A 607 -19.10 -24.33 -4.33
CA TRP A 607 -20.36 -24.68 -3.70
C TRP A 607 -21.01 -25.89 -4.38
N THR A 608 -21.66 -26.76 -3.60
CA THR A 608 -22.49 -27.85 -4.13
C THR A 608 -23.86 -27.32 -4.57
N ASP A 609 -24.59 -28.05 -5.40
CA ASP A 609 -25.94 -27.63 -5.86
C ASP A 609 -26.90 -27.33 -4.70
N ALA A 610 -26.85 -28.14 -3.63
CA ALA A 610 -27.62 -27.88 -2.41
C ALA A 610 -27.23 -26.54 -1.75
N THR A 611 -25.94 -26.23 -1.71
CA THR A 611 -25.43 -24.96 -1.13
C THR A 611 -25.78 -23.78 -2.02
N LYS A 612 -25.68 -23.94 -3.35
CA LYS A 612 -26.08 -22.91 -4.32
C LYS A 612 -27.57 -22.57 -4.18
N SER A 613 -28.42 -23.59 -4.05
CA SER A 613 -29.85 -23.41 -3.80
C SER A 613 -30.14 -22.70 -2.48
N GLU A 614 -29.38 -23.00 -1.41
CA GLU A 614 -29.51 -22.30 -0.12
C GLU A 614 -29.12 -20.82 -0.23
N ILE A 615 -28.00 -20.51 -0.90
CA ILE A 615 -27.55 -19.13 -1.14
C ILE A 615 -28.59 -18.38 -1.98
N ALA A 616 -29.07 -18.98 -3.08
CA ALA A 616 -30.07 -18.37 -3.96
C ALA A 616 -31.37 -18.04 -3.19
N LYS A 617 -31.87 -18.96 -2.35
CA LYS A 617 -33.01 -18.69 -1.44
C LYS A 617 -32.72 -17.57 -0.45
N GLY A 618 -31.50 -17.49 0.06
CA GLY A 618 -31.05 -16.40 0.94
C GLY A 618 -31.08 -15.04 0.23
N MET A 619 -30.57 -14.98 -1.00
CA MET A 619 -30.59 -13.79 -1.84
C MET A 619 -32.02 -13.39 -2.23
N GLU A 620 -32.86 -14.35 -2.60
CA GLU A 620 -34.28 -14.12 -2.90
C GLU A 620 -35.01 -13.55 -1.68
N LYS A 621 -34.80 -14.12 -0.49
CA LYS A 621 -35.39 -13.62 0.77
C LYS A 621 -34.93 -12.20 1.08
N LEU A 622 -33.64 -11.90 0.89
CA LEU A 622 -33.07 -10.57 1.06
C LEU A 622 -33.75 -9.57 0.14
N LEU A 623 -33.83 -9.86 -1.17
CA LEU A 623 -34.47 -8.98 -2.15
C LEU A 623 -35.97 -8.79 -1.88
N LYS A 624 -36.68 -9.85 -1.45
CA LYS A 624 -38.09 -9.75 -1.03
C LYS A 624 -38.30 -8.90 0.23
N SER A 625 -37.29 -8.77 1.08
CA SER A 625 -37.39 -7.99 2.33
C SER A 625 -37.31 -6.47 2.13
N TYR A 626 -36.95 -6.00 0.94
CA TYR A 626 -36.92 -4.57 0.64
C TYR A 626 -38.35 -3.99 0.69
N PRO A 627 -38.57 -2.90 1.47
CA PRO A 627 -39.90 -2.37 1.75
C PRO A 627 -40.65 -1.94 0.47
N GLU A 628 -41.98 -2.01 0.52
CA GLU A 628 -42.86 -1.58 -0.57
C GLU A 628 -43.37 -0.16 -0.28
N GLY A 629 -42.88 0.84 -1.02
CA GLY A 629 -43.25 2.26 -0.86
C GLY A 629 -42.42 3.19 -1.75
N ASP A 630 -42.83 4.45 -1.91
CA ASP A 630 -42.20 5.37 -2.88
C ASP A 630 -40.76 5.77 -2.51
N ILE A 631 -40.46 5.90 -1.21
CA ILE A 631 -39.09 6.15 -0.70
C ILE A 631 -38.17 4.93 -0.95
N ALA A 632 -38.73 3.71 -0.89
CA ALA A 632 -38.01 2.47 -1.17
C ALA A 632 -37.76 2.29 -2.67
N TYR A 633 -38.72 2.71 -3.52
CA TYR A 633 -38.57 2.71 -4.97
C TYR A 633 -37.41 3.60 -5.43
N HIS A 634 -37.36 4.86 -5.00
CA HIS A 634 -36.29 5.77 -5.42
C HIS A 634 -34.90 5.27 -4.97
N THR A 635 -34.81 4.75 -3.75
CA THR A 635 -33.56 4.13 -3.25
C THR A 635 -33.15 2.93 -4.11
N PHE A 636 -34.09 2.08 -4.51
CA PHE A 636 -33.81 0.89 -5.30
C PHE A 636 -33.44 1.23 -6.75
N TRP A 637 -34.12 2.19 -7.36
CA TRP A 637 -33.73 2.75 -8.65
C TRP A 637 -32.30 3.31 -8.61
N LEU A 638 -31.96 4.06 -7.55
CA LEU A 638 -30.62 4.61 -7.39
C LEU A 638 -29.56 3.52 -7.26
N LEU A 639 -29.87 2.41 -6.56
CA LEU A 639 -29.00 1.23 -6.50
C LEU A 639 -28.79 0.64 -7.89
N LEU A 640 -29.84 0.43 -8.69
CA LEU A 640 -29.72 -0.12 -10.05
C LEU A 640 -28.91 0.80 -10.97
N ARG A 641 -29.19 2.11 -10.97
CA ARG A 641 -28.48 3.10 -11.81
C ARG A 641 -26.98 3.15 -11.49
N ASN A 642 -26.63 3.00 -10.22
CA ASN A 642 -25.27 3.13 -9.71
C ASN A 642 -24.64 1.76 -9.35
N ASN A 643 -24.92 0.73 -10.14
CA ASN A 643 -24.29 -0.60 -10.06
C ASN A 643 -24.32 -1.27 -8.67
N GLY A 644 -25.41 -1.09 -7.92
CA GLY A 644 -25.64 -1.65 -6.59
C GLY A 644 -25.22 -0.75 -5.42
N PHE A 645 -24.82 0.49 -5.67
CA PHE A 645 -24.37 1.43 -4.63
C PHE A 645 -25.29 2.66 -4.53
N ALA A 646 -25.69 3.05 -3.32
CA ALA A 646 -26.44 4.27 -3.12
C ALA A 646 -25.48 5.47 -2.95
N THR A 647 -25.42 6.36 -3.93
CA THR A 647 -24.51 7.53 -3.93
C THR A 647 -25.08 8.73 -3.15
N HIS A 648 -26.40 8.87 -3.07
CA HIS A 648 -27.07 9.98 -2.41
C HIS A 648 -28.43 9.57 -1.77
N GLY A 649 -29.10 10.52 -1.12
CA GLY A 649 -30.39 10.31 -0.43
C GLY A 649 -30.29 9.76 1.01
N LYS A 650 -31.44 9.35 1.58
CA LYS A 650 -31.55 8.81 2.96
C LYS A 650 -30.82 7.48 3.19
N CYS A 651 -30.31 6.85 2.13
CA CYS A 651 -29.66 5.53 2.13
C CYS A 651 -28.20 5.54 1.62
N LYS A 652 -27.47 6.67 1.76
CA LYS A 652 -26.07 6.89 1.31
C LYS A 652 -25.03 5.81 1.71
N SER A 653 -25.35 4.89 2.60
CA SER A 653 -24.45 3.80 3.05
C SER A 653 -24.86 2.40 2.58
N LYS A 654 -25.94 2.28 1.78
CA LYS A 654 -26.41 0.98 1.30
C LYS A 654 -25.61 0.51 0.10
N ASN A 655 -25.28 -0.78 0.14
CA ASN A 655 -24.54 -1.46 -0.90
C ASN A 655 -25.16 -2.85 -1.07
N LEU A 656 -25.98 -2.97 -2.12
CA LEU A 656 -26.73 -4.18 -2.45
C LEU A 656 -25.79 -5.35 -2.74
N ASN A 657 -24.66 -5.10 -3.41
CA ASN A 657 -23.66 -6.12 -3.70
C ASN A 657 -23.08 -6.71 -2.41
N ASN A 658 -22.75 -5.86 -1.42
CA ASN A 658 -22.25 -6.33 -0.12
C ASN A 658 -23.32 -7.06 0.70
N GLU A 659 -24.61 -6.71 0.56
CA GLU A 659 -25.71 -7.45 1.18
C GLU A 659 -25.88 -8.83 0.55
N LEU A 660 -25.83 -8.93 -0.79
CA LEU A 660 -25.83 -10.20 -1.51
C LEU A 660 -24.60 -11.05 -1.11
N LEU A 661 -23.42 -10.45 -0.99
CA LEU A 661 -22.22 -11.12 -0.49
C LEU A 661 -22.42 -11.76 0.90
N GLN A 662 -23.14 -11.09 1.81
CA GLN A 662 -23.33 -11.65 3.17
C GLN A 662 -24.03 -13.01 3.14
N THR A 663 -24.86 -13.28 2.12
CA THR A 663 -25.60 -14.55 1.99
C THR A 663 -24.70 -15.77 1.81
N TYR A 664 -23.49 -15.62 1.22
CA TYR A 664 -22.55 -16.73 1.00
C TYR A 664 -21.22 -16.58 1.75
N LYS A 665 -21.06 -15.53 2.55
CA LYS A 665 -19.80 -15.21 3.27
C LYS A 665 -19.28 -16.35 4.15
N ASP A 666 -20.17 -17.05 4.86
CA ASP A 666 -19.79 -18.19 5.68
C ASP A 666 -19.42 -19.42 4.82
N THR A 667 -20.10 -19.59 3.69
CA THR A 667 -19.84 -20.67 2.75
C THR A 667 -18.46 -20.52 2.10
N ILE A 668 -18.10 -19.32 1.66
CA ILE A 668 -16.75 -19.07 1.10
C ILE A 668 -15.66 -19.18 2.17
N LYS A 669 -15.96 -18.84 3.42
CA LYS A 669 -15.06 -19.11 4.55
C LYS A 669 -14.81 -20.62 4.73
N LYS A 670 -15.85 -21.45 4.65
CA LYS A 670 -15.71 -22.92 4.66
C LYS A 670 -14.93 -23.43 3.44
N TRP A 671 -15.14 -22.86 2.26
CA TRP A 671 -14.35 -23.16 1.06
C TRP A 671 -12.86 -22.89 1.29
N ARG A 672 -12.48 -21.72 1.82
CA ARG A 672 -11.09 -21.39 2.16
C ARG A 672 -10.45 -22.46 3.05
N TYR A 673 -11.11 -22.87 4.13
CA TYR A 673 -10.56 -23.90 5.04
C TYR A 673 -10.37 -25.27 4.36
N ARG A 674 -11.24 -25.63 3.41
CA ARG A 674 -11.13 -26.88 2.63
C ARG A 674 -10.02 -26.81 1.57
N THR A 675 -9.80 -25.62 0.98
CA THR A 675 -8.83 -25.42 -0.11
C THR A 675 -7.41 -25.23 0.39
N MET A 676 -7.20 -24.52 1.50
CA MET A 676 -5.87 -24.29 2.10
C MET A 676 -4.96 -25.53 2.19
N PRO A 677 -5.39 -26.67 2.79
CA PRO A 677 -4.52 -27.84 2.88
C PRO A 677 -4.19 -28.48 1.54
N LYS A 678 -4.99 -28.24 0.48
CA LYS A 678 -4.75 -28.81 -0.86
C LYS A 678 -3.53 -28.22 -1.55
N GLY A 679 -3.12 -26.99 -1.21
CA GLY A 679 -1.88 -26.38 -1.73
C GLY A 679 -0.64 -27.22 -1.40
N LYS A 680 -0.65 -27.95 -0.28
CA LYS A 680 0.42 -28.90 0.06
C LYS A 680 0.45 -30.10 -0.90
N ASN A 681 -0.71 -30.59 -1.33
CA ASN A 681 -0.78 -31.70 -2.28
C ASN A 681 -0.24 -31.30 -3.65
N VAL A 682 -0.57 -30.10 -4.11
CA VAL A 682 -0.01 -29.50 -5.33
C VAL A 682 1.52 -29.42 -5.23
N SER A 683 2.04 -28.85 -4.14
CA SER A 683 3.48 -28.78 -3.89
C SER A 683 4.16 -30.16 -3.89
N ILE A 684 3.51 -31.18 -3.32
CA ILE A 684 4.03 -32.56 -3.34
C ILE A 684 4.05 -33.14 -4.76
N GLN A 685 2.98 -32.95 -5.54
CA GLN A 685 2.86 -33.48 -6.90
C GLN A 685 3.91 -32.88 -7.83
N LEU A 686 4.10 -31.55 -7.82
CA LEU A 686 5.12 -30.88 -8.63
C LEU A 686 6.54 -31.24 -8.23
N ASN A 687 6.79 -31.44 -6.93
CA ASN A 687 8.13 -31.72 -6.43
C ASN A 687 8.55 -33.20 -6.59
N ALA A 688 7.61 -34.10 -6.83
CA ALA A 688 7.91 -35.53 -6.98
C ALA A 688 8.81 -35.82 -8.20
N PRO A 689 8.52 -35.32 -9.43
CA PRO A 689 9.41 -35.44 -10.57
C PRO A 689 10.80 -34.85 -10.32
N VAL A 690 10.86 -33.63 -9.75
CA VAL A 690 12.12 -32.94 -9.44
C VAL A 690 13.01 -33.76 -8.51
N LYS A 691 12.42 -34.33 -7.44
CA LYS A 691 13.14 -35.21 -6.52
C LYS A 691 13.59 -36.52 -7.16
N ALA A 692 12.80 -37.08 -8.07
CA ALA A 692 13.19 -38.27 -8.81
C ALA A 692 14.43 -37.98 -9.68
N THR A 693 14.44 -36.86 -10.40
CA THR A 693 15.59 -36.41 -11.20
C THR A 693 16.85 -36.19 -10.35
N LEU A 694 16.74 -35.51 -9.21
CA LEU A 694 17.88 -35.32 -8.30
C LEU A 694 18.45 -36.65 -7.79
N ARG A 695 17.59 -37.63 -7.48
CA ARG A 695 18.03 -38.96 -7.06
C ARG A 695 18.70 -39.73 -8.20
N GLU A 696 18.16 -39.66 -9.42
CA GLU A 696 18.75 -40.30 -10.58
C GLU A 696 20.16 -39.76 -10.87
N ILE A 697 20.34 -38.44 -10.85
CA ILE A 697 21.66 -37.81 -11.02
C ILE A 697 22.62 -38.27 -9.91
N GLY A 698 22.15 -38.31 -8.66
CA GLY A 698 22.96 -38.79 -7.53
C GLY A 698 23.40 -40.26 -7.66
N LEU A 699 22.52 -41.14 -8.14
CA LEU A 699 22.86 -42.55 -8.41
C LEU A 699 23.88 -42.68 -9.53
N ARG A 700 23.68 -41.99 -10.65
CA ARG A 700 24.65 -41.98 -11.76
C ARG A 700 26.03 -41.49 -11.32
N LEU A 701 26.08 -40.47 -10.46
CA LEU A 701 27.34 -39.99 -9.90
C LEU A 701 28.00 -41.04 -8.99
N GLN A 702 27.23 -41.79 -8.21
CA GLN A 702 27.76 -42.86 -7.36
C GLN A 702 28.36 -44.00 -8.19
N GLU A 703 27.71 -44.37 -9.29
CA GLU A 703 28.13 -45.43 -10.21
C GLU A 703 29.27 -45.02 -11.15
N ALA A 704 29.47 -43.71 -11.37
CA ALA A 704 30.53 -43.20 -12.23
C ALA A 704 31.93 -43.64 -11.76
N SER A 705 32.74 -44.09 -12.71
CA SER A 705 34.15 -44.49 -12.54
C SER A 705 35.11 -43.31 -12.74
N SER A 706 34.59 -42.09 -12.70
CA SER A 706 35.30 -40.82 -12.82
C SER A 706 36.41 -40.62 -11.78
N ASP A 707 37.31 -39.68 -12.08
CA ASP A 707 38.33 -39.21 -11.14
C ASP A 707 37.71 -38.81 -9.77
N PRO A 708 38.34 -39.19 -8.63
CA PRO A 708 37.79 -38.89 -7.30
C PRO A 708 37.55 -37.40 -7.02
N GLU A 709 38.41 -36.53 -7.55
CA GLU A 709 38.31 -35.07 -7.37
C GLU A 709 37.19 -34.49 -8.24
N LEU A 710 37.05 -34.96 -9.48
CA LEU A 710 35.91 -34.61 -10.35
C LEU A 710 34.58 -35.05 -9.71
N LYS A 711 34.53 -36.28 -9.18
CA LYS A 711 33.37 -36.82 -8.47
C LYS A 711 33.02 -35.99 -7.24
N ARG A 712 34.01 -35.48 -6.52
CA ARG A 712 33.83 -34.55 -5.39
C ARG A 712 33.22 -33.22 -5.86
N LEU A 713 33.78 -32.60 -6.90
CA LEU A 713 33.30 -31.32 -7.45
C LEU A 713 31.86 -31.41 -7.98
N VAL A 714 31.54 -32.45 -8.76
CA VAL A 714 30.18 -32.72 -9.23
C VAL A 714 29.23 -32.99 -8.06
N GLY A 715 29.70 -33.72 -7.04
CA GLY A 715 28.94 -33.96 -5.81
C GLY A 715 28.62 -32.68 -5.05
N ASP A 716 29.56 -31.74 -4.96
CA ASP A 716 29.37 -30.45 -4.31
C ASP A 716 28.42 -29.54 -5.10
N ALA A 717 28.51 -29.54 -6.43
CA ALA A 717 27.55 -28.88 -7.32
C ALA A 717 26.12 -29.48 -7.17
N LEU A 718 25.99 -30.80 -7.06
CA LEU A 718 24.69 -31.46 -6.84
C LEU A 718 24.09 -31.16 -5.47
N LYS A 719 24.91 -31.08 -4.41
CA LYS A 719 24.46 -30.64 -3.08
C LYS A 719 23.94 -29.21 -3.12
N LYS A 720 24.63 -28.33 -3.86
CA LYS A 720 24.22 -26.94 -4.05
C LYS A 720 22.89 -26.82 -4.78
N LEU A 721 22.73 -27.53 -5.90
CA LEU A 721 21.47 -27.64 -6.63
C LEU A 721 20.32 -28.09 -5.71
N THR A 722 20.54 -29.19 -4.96
CA THR A 722 19.54 -29.75 -4.04
C THR A 722 19.11 -28.73 -2.98
N ARG A 723 20.06 -27.98 -2.41
CA ARG A 723 19.78 -26.94 -1.42
C ARG A 723 18.96 -25.79 -2.02
N ARG A 724 19.30 -25.32 -3.22
CA ARG A 724 18.56 -24.24 -3.90
C ARG A 724 17.13 -24.67 -4.22
N ILE A 725 16.94 -25.88 -4.75
CA ILE A 725 15.60 -26.44 -5.03
C ILE A 725 14.76 -26.56 -3.75
N GLU A 726 15.33 -27.01 -2.63
CA GLU A 726 14.58 -27.10 -1.36
C GLU A 726 14.23 -25.70 -0.79
N GLN A 727 15.02 -24.65 -1.05
CA GLN A 727 14.65 -23.27 -0.73
C GLN A 727 13.47 -22.78 -1.58
N VAL A 728 13.53 -22.98 -2.89
CA VAL A 728 12.46 -22.61 -3.85
C VAL A 728 11.14 -23.30 -3.48
N LYS A 729 11.19 -24.59 -3.16
CA LYS A 729 10.03 -25.36 -2.66
C LYS A 729 9.49 -24.83 -1.32
N ALA A 730 10.34 -24.41 -0.40
CA ALA A 730 9.88 -23.85 0.88
C ALA A 730 9.07 -22.56 0.66
N ASN A 731 9.45 -21.75 -0.34
CA ASN A 731 8.73 -20.54 -0.73
C ASN A 731 7.41 -20.85 -1.46
N LEU A 732 7.39 -21.87 -2.33
CA LEU A 732 6.20 -22.30 -3.07
C LEU A 732 4.99 -22.53 -2.15
N GLN A 733 5.17 -23.24 -1.03
CA GLN A 733 4.07 -23.51 -0.10
C GLN A 733 3.46 -22.23 0.51
N GLU A 734 4.30 -21.25 0.80
CA GLU A 734 3.88 -19.96 1.35
C GLU A 734 3.12 -19.15 0.28
N GLN A 735 3.63 -19.11 -0.95
CA GLN A 735 2.99 -18.45 -2.08
C GLN A 735 1.63 -19.07 -2.45
N LEU A 736 1.51 -20.39 -2.48
CA LEU A 736 0.24 -21.08 -2.74
C LEU A 736 -0.83 -20.76 -1.67
N ASN A 737 -0.43 -20.67 -0.40
CA ASN A 737 -1.34 -20.27 0.69
C ASN A 737 -1.72 -18.79 0.58
N ALA A 738 -0.77 -17.92 0.22
CA ALA A 738 -1.04 -16.51 -0.02
C ALA A 738 -2.06 -16.31 -1.16
N ALA A 739 -1.93 -17.06 -2.25
CA ALA A 739 -2.88 -17.06 -3.37
C ALA A 739 -4.31 -17.44 -2.95
N VAL A 740 -4.48 -18.43 -2.06
CA VAL A 740 -5.81 -18.77 -1.52
C VAL A 740 -6.38 -17.64 -0.66
N MET A 741 -5.55 -16.98 0.14
CA MET A 741 -5.97 -15.82 0.92
C MET A 741 -6.37 -14.64 0.03
N GLU A 742 -5.60 -14.38 -1.02
CA GLU A 742 -5.90 -13.34 -2.01
C GLU A 742 -7.27 -13.57 -2.65
N ASN A 743 -7.53 -14.79 -3.12
CA ASN A 743 -8.80 -15.13 -3.74
C ASN A 743 -9.98 -15.02 -2.74
N TYR A 744 -9.77 -15.49 -1.49
CA TYR A 744 -10.76 -15.32 -0.43
C TYR A 744 -11.08 -13.85 -0.16
N ARG A 745 -10.08 -12.96 -0.10
CA ARG A 745 -10.27 -11.52 0.12
C ARG A 745 -11.01 -10.88 -1.06
N TYR A 746 -10.67 -11.26 -2.28
CA TYR A 746 -11.32 -10.77 -3.50
C TYR A 746 -12.83 -11.04 -3.49
N PHE A 747 -13.25 -12.28 -3.19
CA PHE A 747 -14.67 -12.67 -3.13
C PHE A 747 -15.36 -12.41 -1.78
N THR A 748 -14.70 -11.76 -0.83
CA THR A 748 -15.31 -11.29 0.43
C THR A 748 -15.33 -9.77 0.55
N THR A 749 -15.10 -9.08 -0.56
CA THR A 749 -15.08 -7.62 -0.64
C THR A 749 -15.97 -7.15 -1.79
N GLU A 750 -16.96 -6.32 -1.45
CA GLU A 750 -17.83 -5.63 -2.39
C GLU A 750 -17.83 -4.15 -2.02
N ASP A 751 -16.78 -3.41 -2.36
CA ASP A 751 -16.64 -2.01 -1.94
C ASP A 751 -16.67 -1.01 -3.11
N ASP A 752 -16.54 -1.46 -4.35
CA ASP A 752 -16.58 -0.64 -5.55
C ASP A 752 -17.15 -1.41 -6.76
N ILE A 753 -17.36 -0.71 -7.86
CA ILE A 753 -17.96 -1.23 -9.09
C ILE A 753 -17.13 -2.30 -9.82
N LYS A 754 -15.85 -2.47 -9.46
CA LYS A 754 -14.96 -3.49 -10.04
C LYS A 754 -14.93 -4.77 -9.18
N CYS A 755 -15.69 -4.84 -8.09
CA CYS A 755 -15.83 -6.03 -7.27
C CYS A 755 -16.64 -7.15 -7.97
N PRO A 756 -16.51 -8.41 -7.54
CA PRO A 756 -17.08 -9.58 -8.22
C PRO A 756 -18.57 -9.48 -8.57
N ILE A 757 -19.43 -9.23 -7.58
CA ILE A 757 -20.89 -9.16 -7.75
C ILE A 757 -21.25 -7.91 -8.56
N ALA A 758 -20.66 -6.75 -8.23
CA ALA A 758 -20.91 -5.51 -8.95
C ALA A 758 -20.60 -5.66 -10.46
N ARG A 759 -19.48 -6.31 -10.80
CA ARG A 759 -19.07 -6.57 -12.17
C ARG A 759 -20.00 -7.56 -12.89
N GLU A 760 -20.42 -8.62 -12.21
CA GLU A 760 -21.32 -9.62 -12.78
C GLU A 760 -22.71 -9.04 -13.06
N LEU A 761 -23.22 -8.21 -12.13
CA LEU A 761 -24.53 -7.61 -12.23
C LEU A 761 -24.58 -6.31 -13.04
N LYS A 762 -23.45 -5.68 -13.40
CA LYS A 762 -23.40 -4.39 -14.14
C LYS A 762 -24.40 -4.33 -15.31
N ASN A 763 -24.34 -5.33 -16.20
CA ASN A 763 -25.22 -5.35 -17.37
C ASN A 763 -26.68 -5.65 -17.00
N ALA A 764 -26.91 -6.47 -15.98
CA ALA A 764 -28.28 -6.77 -15.53
C ALA A 764 -28.91 -5.54 -14.88
N TYR A 765 -28.17 -4.81 -14.04
CA TYR A 765 -28.60 -3.54 -13.46
C TYR A 765 -28.98 -2.52 -14.53
N ALA A 766 -28.16 -2.35 -15.56
CA ALA A 766 -28.48 -1.47 -16.68
C ALA A 766 -29.79 -1.87 -17.38
N ARG A 767 -29.97 -3.17 -17.71
CA ARG A 767 -31.20 -3.68 -18.34
C ARG A 767 -32.45 -3.47 -17.46
N ILE A 768 -32.37 -3.84 -16.19
CA ILE A 768 -33.48 -3.72 -15.24
C ILE A 768 -33.85 -2.25 -15.01
N ASN A 769 -32.85 -1.35 -15.04
CA ASN A 769 -33.09 0.08 -14.92
C ASN A 769 -33.88 0.65 -16.12
N VAL A 770 -33.72 0.07 -17.32
CA VAL A 770 -34.41 0.49 -18.57
C VAL A 770 -35.89 0.08 -18.61
N ILE A 771 -36.35 -0.85 -17.74
CA ILE A 771 -37.80 -1.14 -17.56
C ILE A 771 -38.62 0.15 -17.26
N ARG A 772 -37.93 1.23 -16.89
CA ARG A 772 -38.42 2.62 -16.80
C ARG A 772 -39.00 3.20 -18.12
N MET A 773 -38.54 2.80 -19.31
CA MET A 773 -38.67 3.62 -20.52
C MET A 773 -39.75 3.21 -21.53
N ASP A 774 -40.13 1.94 -21.64
CA ASP A 774 -40.89 1.49 -22.82
C ASP A 774 -42.42 1.58 -22.72
N GLU A 775 -43.02 1.67 -21.54
CA GLU A 775 -44.48 1.81 -21.43
C GLU A 775 -44.81 2.61 -20.18
N ARG A 776 -45.43 3.79 -20.30
CA ARG A 776 -45.97 4.56 -19.16
C ARG A 776 -47.07 3.74 -18.45
N PRO A 777 -46.83 3.02 -17.34
CA PRO A 777 -47.90 2.40 -16.61
C PRO A 777 -48.45 3.45 -15.65
N LYS A 778 -49.77 3.53 -15.48
CA LYS A 778 -50.41 4.57 -14.64
C LYS A 778 -49.99 4.55 -13.15
N HIS A 779 -49.12 3.63 -12.69
CA HIS A 779 -48.73 3.45 -11.28
C HIS A 779 -47.25 3.06 -11.05
N ARG A 780 -46.48 3.94 -10.38
CA ARG A 780 -45.05 3.77 -9.98
C ARG A 780 -44.76 2.47 -9.19
N ARG A 781 -45.74 1.97 -8.44
CA ARG A 781 -45.63 0.70 -7.66
C ARG A 781 -45.49 -0.56 -8.53
N GLY A 782 -46.01 -0.54 -9.76
CA GLY A 782 -45.90 -1.69 -10.68
C GLY A 782 -44.49 -1.89 -11.19
N ILE A 783 -43.80 -0.80 -11.52
CA ILE A 783 -42.42 -0.78 -12.04
C ILE A 783 -41.46 -1.31 -10.99
N TYR A 784 -41.54 -0.82 -9.74
CA TYR A 784 -40.71 -1.31 -8.64
C TYR A 784 -40.82 -2.83 -8.46
N LYS A 785 -42.05 -3.34 -8.49
CA LYS A 785 -42.33 -4.77 -8.31
C LYS A 785 -41.75 -5.61 -9.46
N GLN A 786 -41.82 -5.10 -10.69
CA GLN A 786 -41.23 -5.74 -11.87
C GLN A 786 -39.70 -5.71 -11.83
N GLN A 787 -39.09 -4.56 -11.52
CA GLN A 787 -37.63 -4.44 -11.39
C GLN A 787 -37.08 -5.37 -10.30
N ARG A 788 -37.76 -5.45 -9.16
CA ARG A 788 -37.38 -6.36 -8.07
C ARG A 788 -37.54 -7.84 -8.48
N ALA A 789 -38.61 -8.18 -9.20
CA ALA A 789 -38.82 -9.53 -9.70
C ALA A 789 -37.74 -9.94 -10.71
N GLU A 790 -37.39 -9.05 -11.63
CA GLU A 790 -36.35 -9.32 -12.64
C GLU A 790 -34.96 -9.44 -12.02
N LEU A 791 -34.67 -8.64 -10.98
CA LEU A 791 -33.44 -8.79 -10.22
C LEU A 791 -33.40 -10.13 -9.45
N ILE A 792 -34.54 -10.56 -8.89
CA ILE A 792 -34.65 -11.89 -8.26
C ILE A 792 -34.34 -12.96 -9.30
N ASN A 793 -35.01 -12.94 -10.45
CA ASN A 793 -34.80 -13.90 -11.54
C ASN A 793 -33.34 -13.95 -11.98
N THR A 794 -32.68 -12.81 -12.13
CA THR A 794 -31.25 -12.73 -12.48
C THR A 794 -30.34 -13.43 -11.47
N VAL A 795 -30.73 -13.42 -10.20
CA VAL A 795 -29.95 -13.99 -9.10
C VAL A 795 -30.28 -15.47 -8.89
N THR A 796 -31.52 -15.90 -9.14
CA THR A 796 -32.01 -17.26 -8.87
C THR A 796 -32.03 -18.19 -10.06
N ASP A 797 -32.25 -17.67 -11.27
CA ASP A 797 -32.55 -18.44 -12.46
C ASP A 797 -31.59 -18.09 -13.62
N GLU A 798 -31.53 -18.98 -14.62
CA GLU A 798 -30.81 -18.69 -15.86
C GLU A 798 -31.53 -17.58 -16.63
N ASN A 799 -30.79 -16.54 -17.01
CA ASN A 799 -31.34 -15.39 -17.74
C ASN A 799 -30.39 -14.95 -18.85
N ASP A 800 -30.91 -14.65 -20.04
CA ASP A 800 -30.13 -14.22 -21.23
C ASP A 800 -28.94 -15.13 -21.59
N GLY A 801 -29.06 -16.44 -21.38
CA GLY A 801 -27.98 -17.41 -21.60
C GLY A 801 -26.81 -17.29 -20.59
N LYS A 802 -26.99 -16.54 -19.50
CA LYS A 802 -26.09 -16.50 -18.36
C LYS A 802 -26.62 -17.37 -17.21
N PRO A 803 -25.72 -18.05 -16.48
CA PRO A 803 -26.11 -18.79 -15.29
C PRO A 803 -26.53 -17.84 -14.16
N PRO A 804 -27.26 -18.33 -13.14
CA PRO A 804 -27.59 -17.56 -11.95
C PRO A 804 -26.34 -16.93 -11.32
N LEU A 805 -26.49 -15.79 -10.65
CA LEU A 805 -25.37 -15.10 -9.99
C LEU A 805 -24.54 -16.04 -9.11
N VAL A 806 -25.20 -16.93 -8.35
CA VAL A 806 -24.53 -17.87 -7.45
C VAL A 806 -23.64 -18.86 -8.23
N ASP A 807 -24.12 -19.36 -9.37
CA ASP A 807 -23.34 -20.25 -10.24
C ASP A 807 -22.16 -19.52 -10.88
N ALA A 808 -22.40 -18.30 -11.38
CA ALA A 808 -21.36 -17.46 -11.95
C ALA A 808 -20.23 -17.18 -10.95
N ILE A 809 -20.57 -16.80 -9.71
CA ILE A 809 -19.57 -16.54 -8.66
C ILE A 809 -18.88 -17.84 -8.23
N SER A 810 -19.59 -18.96 -8.08
CA SER A 810 -18.98 -20.27 -7.74
C SER A 810 -17.92 -20.67 -8.77
N ALA A 811 -18.23 -20.52 -10.06
CA ALA A 811 -17.32 -20.81 -11.16
C ALA A 811 -16.11 -19.85 -11.13
N GLN A 812 -16.35 -18.53 -10.97
CA GLN A 812 -15.28 -17.54 -10.91
C GLN A 812 -14.31 -17.78 -9.73
N VAL A 813 -14.80 -18.22 -8.56
CA VAL A 813 -13.97 -18.58 -7.41
C VAL A 813 -12.98 -19.70 -7.77
N LYS A 814 -13.46 -20.75 -8.45
CA LYS A 814 -12.63 -21.87 -8.88
C LYS A 814 -11.62 -21.42 -9.95
N THR A 815 -12.10 -20.80 -11.03
CA THR A 815 -11.26 -20.38 -12.17
C THR A 815 -10.13 -19.47 -11.72
N ARG A 816 -10.45 -18.43 -10.94
CA ARG A 816 -9.44 -17.51 -10.40
C ARG A 816 -8.45 -18.22 -9.48
N GLN A 817 -8.89 -19.20 -8.67
CA GLN A 817 -7.96 -19.95 -7.83
C GLN A 817 -6.97 -20.79 -8.65
N CYS A 818 -7.44 -21.42 -9.72
CA CYS A 818 -6.59 -22.18 -10.63
C CYS A 818 -5.56 -21.26 -11.31
N GLU A 819 -6.00 -20.11 -11.83
CA GLU A 819 -5.11 -19.12 -12.47
C GLU A 819 -4.02 -18.61 -11.50
N LEU A 820 -4.39 -18.30 -10.26
CA LEU A 820 -3.44 -17.83 -9.24
C LEU A 820 -2.41 -18.92 -8.88
N TRP A 821 -2.84 -20.18 -8.75
CA TRP A 821 -1.90 -21.28 -8.51
C TRP A 821 -0.99 -21.52 -9.71
N GLN A 822 -1.53 -21.52 -10.93
CA GLN A 822 -0.73 -21.69 -12.16
C GLN A 822 0.35 -20.63 -12.31
N ALA A 823 0.06 -19.37 -11.97
CA ALA A 823 1.06 -18.31 -11.99
C ALA A 823 2.21 -18.57 -10.99
N VAL A 824 1.88 -19.01 -9.78
CA VAL A 824 2.87 -19.38 -8.74
C VAL A 824 3.66 -20.62 -9.14
N GLU A 825 3.00 -21.61 -9.76
CA GLU A 825 3.63 -22.84 -10.23
C GLU A 825 4.59 -22.58 -11.41
N GLU A 826 4.26 -21.70 -12.35
CA GLU A 826 5.17 -21.35 -13.46
C GLU A 826 6.42 -20.63 -12.93
N GLU A 827 6.30 -19.73 -11.94
CA GLU A 827 7.47 -19.09 -11.30
C GLU A 827 8.37 -20.16 -10.63
N PHE A 828 7.77 -21.14 -9.96
CA PHE A 828 8.49 -22.27 -9.40
C PHE A 828 9.18 -23.13 -10.47
N ILE A 829 8.48 -23.46 -11.57
CA ILE A 829 9.01 -24.29 -12.66
C ILE A 829 10.18 -23.58 -13.34
N ALA A 830 10.03 -22.30 -13.68
CA ALA A 830 11.08 -21.50 -14.28
C ALA A 830 12.33 -21.49 -13.37
N SER A 831 12.15 -21.23 -12.07
CA SER A 831 13.26 -21.25 -11.12
C SER A 831 13.92 -22.63 -11.04
N VAL A 832 13.16 -23.72 -10.98
CA VAL A 832 13.73 -25.08 -10.92
C VAL A 832 14.53 -25.42 -12.18
N LEU A 833 13.98 -25.12 -13.36
CA LEU A 833 14.66 -25.37 -14.63
C LEU A 833 15.95 -24.56 -14.76
N ASP A 834 15.92 -23.27 -14.40
CA ASP A 834 17.11 -22.41 -14.37
C ASP A 834 18.21 -23.01 -13.49
N HIS A 835 17.88 -23.52 -12.29
CA HIS A 835 18.88 -24.15 -11.43
C HIS A 835 19.45 -25.46 -12.02
N PHE A 836 18.64 -26.25 -12.72
CA PHE A 836 19.14 -27.43 -13.41
C PHE A 836 20.02 -27.08 -14.61
N ASP A 837 19.68 -26.03 -15.36
CA ASP A 837 20.50 -25.52 -16.46
C ASP A 837 21.85 -24.99 -15.94
N GLU A 838 21.84 -24.25 -14.81
CA GLU A 838 23.07 -23.83 -14.12
C GLU A 838 23.95 -25.03 -13.72
N PHE A 839 23.33 -26.12 -13.24
CA PHE A 839 24.05 -27.34 -12.91
C PHE A 839 24.60 -28.04 -14.15
N ALA A 840 23.80 -28.16 -15.23
CA ALA A 840 24.25 -28.73 -16.50
C ALA A 840 25.46 -27.96 -17.04
N GLN A 841 25.38 -26.63 -17.01
CA GLN A 841 26.47 -25.76 -17.40
C GLN A 841 27.72 -25.98 -16.53
N ALA A 842 27.57 -26.13 -15.21
CA ALA A 842 28.70 -26.42 -14.33
C ALA A 842 29.38 -27.77 -14.65
N LEU A 843 28.64 -28.77 -15.13
CA LEU A 843 29.24 -30.03 -15.61
C LEU A 843 30.03 -29.83 -16.90
N ALA A 844 29.50 -29.07 -17.85
CA ALA A 844 30.19 -28.75 -19.09
C ALA A 844 31.49 -27.96 -18.82
N GLU A 845 31.42 -26.98 -17.91
CA GLU A 845 32.56 -26.16 -17.48
C GLU A 845 33.67 -26.98 -16.78
N LEU A 846 33.45 -28.23 -16.35
CA LEU A 846 34.47 -29.07 -15.73
C LEU A 846 35.27 -29.93 -16.72
N LEU A 847 34.76 -30.08 -17.95
CA LEU A 847 35.40 -30.90 -18.99
C LEU A 847 36.32 -30.04 -19.86
N GLU A 848 37.44 -30.60 -20.31
CA GLU A 848 38.33 -29.91 -21.26
C GLU A 848 37.63 -29.63 -22.60
N ASN A 849 37.94 -28.47 -23.18
CA ASN A 849 37.51 -28.05 -24.52
C ASN A 849 38.72 -27.51 -25.32
N GLU A 850 38.54 -27.28 -26.62
CA GLU A 850 39.63 -26.81 -27.50
C GLU A 850 40.17 -25.42 -27.09
N THR A 851 39.31 -24.56 -26.51
CA THR A 851 39.70 -23.21 -26.05
C THR A 851 40.59 -23.27 -24.81
N TYR A 852 40.42 -24.28 -23.94
CA TYR A 852 41.23 -24.48 -22.75
C TYR A 852 42.72 -24.67 -23.03
N MET A 853 43.11 -25.17 -24.21
CA MET A 853 44.52 -25.40 -24.55
C MET A 853 45.23 -24.18 -25.16
N LEU A 854 44.51 -23.08 -25.38
CA LEU A 854 45.08 -21.85 -25.95
C LEU A 854 45.97 -21.11 -24.94
N GLU A 855 47.08 -20.55 -25.43
CA GLU A 855 48.07 -19.82 -24.60
C GLU A 855 47.43 -18.63 -23.87
N ALA A 856 46.53 -17.90 -24.53
CA ALA A 856 45.79 -16.80 -23.92
C ALA A 856 44.97 -17.26 -22.70
N HIS A 857 44.31 -18.41 -22.77
CA HIS A 857 43.54 -18.98 -21.65
C HIS A 857 44.46 -19.48 -20.53
N ARG A 858 45.66 -19.96 -20.86
CA ARG A 858 46.65 -20.38 -19.86
C ARG A 858 47.12 -19.20 -19.01
N VAL A 859 47.48 -18.08 -19.66
CA VAL A 859 47.89 -16.85 -18.96
C VAL A 859 46.77 -16.32 -18.06
N ILE A 860 45.52 -16.31 -18.55
CA ILE A 860 44.36 -15.89 -17.75
C ILE A 860 44.19 -16.77 -16.51
N ARG A 861 44.30 -18.10 -16.64
CA ARG A 861 44.17 -19.04 -15.51
C ARG A 861 45.27 -18.87 -14.46
N GLU A 862 46.52 -18.72 -14.88
CA GLU A 862 47.63 -18.49 -13.94
C GLU A 862 47.41 -17.21 -13.12
N GLN A 863 46.95 -16.13 -13.77
CA GLN A 863 46.63 -14.88 -13.09
C GLN A 863 45.39 -15.00 -12.19
N LEU A 864 44.34 -15.69 -12.64
CA LEU A 864 43.13 -15.93 -11.85
C LEU A 864 43.42 -16.78 -10.61
N ALA A 865 44.27 -17.81 -10.70
CA ALA A 865 44.66 -18.64 -9.57
C ALA A 865 45.32 -17.81 -8.45
N HIS A 866 46.20 -16.87 -8.82
CA HIS A 866 46.81 -15.95 -7.87
C HIS A 866 45.78 -15.02 -7.20
N GLN A 867 44.85 -14.44 -7.99
CA GLN A 867 43.83 -13.53 -7.46
C GLN A 867 42.77 -14.25 -6.62
N LEU A 868 42.45 -15.51 -6.93
CA LEU A 868 41.44 -16.32 -6.22
C LEU A 868 41.78 -16.48 -4.73
N VAL A 869 43.05 -16.68 -4.39
CA VAL A 869 43.49 -16.82 -2.98
C VAL A 869 43.17 -15.56 -2.17
N GLY A 870 43.41 -14.38 -2.76
CA GLY A 870 43.04 -13.10 -2.14
C GLY A 870 41.53 -12.96 -1.99
N PHE A 871 40.78 -13.25 -3.06
CA PHE A 871 39.32 -13.19 -3.07
C PHE A 871 38.68 -14.10 -2.02
N SER A 872 39.10 -15.37 -1.91
CA SER A 872 38.57 -16.32 -0.93
C SER A 872 38.82 -15.87 0.51
N LYS A 873 40.00 -15.28 0.79
CA LYS A 873 40.33 -14.73 2.11
C LYS A 873 39.46 -13.52 2.45
N ASP A 874 39.27 -12.60 1.50
CA ASP A 874 38.45 -11.42 1.70
C ASP A 874 36.96 -11.79 1.86
N LEU A 875 36.48 -12.77 1.07
CA LEU A 875 35.12 -13.30 1.18
C LEU A 875 34.88 -13.97 2.53
N GLN A 876 35.85 -14.74 3.03
CA GLN A 876 35.76 -15.33 4.36
C GLN A 876 35.71 -14.26 5.44
N THR A 877 36.51 -13.19 5.31
CA THR A 877 36.47 -12.05 6.23
C THR A 877 35.09 -11.40 6.27
N VAL A 878 34.44 -11.19 5.11
CA VAL A 878 33.08 -10.64 5.04
C VAL A 878 32.06 -11.61 5.66
N ARG A 879 32.20 -12.91 5.44
CA ARG A 879 31.33 -13.93 6.06
C ARG A 879 31.44 -13.94 7.58
N ASP A 880 32.67 -13.83 8.10
CA ASP A 880 32.94 -13.81 9.54
C ASP A 880 32.37 -12.54 10.19
N GLN A 881 32.50 -11.38 9.54
CA GLN A 881 31.88 -10.13 9.99
C GLN A 881 30.35 -10.26 10.11
N LEU A 882 29.69 -10.86 9.12
CA LEU A 882 28.24 -11.09 9.16
C LEU A 882 27.85 -12.12 10.25
N ALA A 883 28.65 -13.17 10.42
CA ALA A 883 28.40 -14.19 11.45
C ALA A 883 28.56 -13.63 12.87
N GLU A 884 29.53 -12.75 13.10
CA GLU A 884 29.73 -12.08 14.38
C GLU A 884 28.52 -11.20 14.75
N LEU A 885 27.98 -10.45 13.78
CA LEU A 885 26.77 -9.65 13.96
C LEU A 885 25.54 -10.51 14.30
N ASP A 886 25.40 -11.67 13.64
CA ASP A 886 24.36 -12.64 13.95
C ASP A 886 24.46 -13.14 15.41
N SER A 887 25.67 -13.49 15.84
CA SER A 887 25.93 -13.96 17.22
C SER A 887 25.63 -12.88 18.26
N ARG A 888 26.06 -11.63 18.03
CA ARG A 888 25.77 -10.49 18.92
C ARG A 888 24.27 -10.26 19.08
N ARG A 889 23.48 -10.34 17.99
CA ARG A 889 22.01 -10.23 18.03
C ARG A 889 21.36 -11.40 18.78
N ALA A 890 21.85 -12.62 18.58
CA ALA A 890 21.32 -13.79 19.28
C ALA A 890 21.50 -13.66 20.80
N VAL A 891 22.66 -13.20 21.26
CA VAL A 891 22.95 -12.91 22.67
C VAL A 891 22.05 -11.79 23.21
N LYS A 892 21.93 -10.68 22.48
CA LYS A 892 21.06 -9.55 22.89
C LYS A 892 19.59 -9.98 23.01
N ARG A 893 19.08 -10.77 22.06
CA ARG A 893 17.72 -11.33 22.10
C ARG A 893 17.52 -12.29 23.27
N ALA A 894 18.46 -13.18 23.54
CA ALA A 894 18.40 -14.10 24.67
C ALA A 894 18.27 -13.33 26.00
N ARG A 895 19.10 -12.28 26.17
CA ARG A 895 19.05 -11.39 27.34
C ARG A 895 17.73 -10.63 27.48
N ILE A 896 17.16 -10.13 26.38
CA ILE A 896 15.84 -9.46 26.41
C ILE A 896 14.72 -10.44 26.81
N VAL A 897 14.76 -11.69 26.33
CA VAL A 897 13.79 -12.72 26.71
C VAL A 897 13.93 -13.08 28.19
N GLU A 898 15.16 -13.15 28.70
CA GLU A 898 15.47 -13.39 30.10
C GLU A 898 14.94 -12.25 30.99
N ILE A 899 15.23 -10.99 30.65
CA ILE A 899 14.67 -9.80 31.34
C ILE A 899 13.14 -9.79 31.29
N LYS A 900 12.52 -10.15 30.15
CA LYS A 900 11.05 -10.23 30.08
C LYS A 900 10.47 -11.31 30.97
N LYS A 901 11.15 -12.44 31.14
CA LYS A 901 10.74 -13.48 32.08
C LYS A 901 10.90 -13.01 33.51
N GLU A 902 12.02 -12.38 33.85
CA GLU A 902 12.24 -11.79 35.18
C GLU A 902 11.18 -10.73 35.51
N VAL A 903 10.83 -9.84 34.58
CA VAL A 903 9.78 -8.82 34.78
C VAL A 903 8.37 -9.42 34.90
N ILE A 904 8.10 -10.55 34.24
CA ILE A 904 6.83 -11.29 34.38
C ILE A 904 6.79 -12.10 35.68
N GLU A 905 7.92 -12.59 36.17
CA GLU A 905 8.02 -13.25 37.49
C GLU A 905 7.98 -12.24 38.65
N TRP A 906 8.31 -10.98 38.38
CA TRP A 906 8.28 -9.89 39.36
C TRP A 906 6.94 -9.13 39.43
N ARG A 907 6.07 -9.28 38.41
CA ARG A 907 4.69 -8.73 38.36
C ARG A 907 3.68 -9.79 38.76
#